data_AF-A0A1G2IV27-F1
#
_entry.id   AF-A0A1G2IV27-F1
#
_cell.length_a   1.000
_cell.length_b   1.000
_cell.length_c   1.000
_cell.angle_alpha   90.00
_cell.angle_beta   90.00
_cell.angle_gamma   90.00
#
_symmetry.space_group_name_H-M   'P 1'
#
loop_
_entity.id
_entity.type
_entity.pdbx_description
1 polymer ?
#
loop_
_entity_poly.entity_id
_entity_poly.type
_entity_poly.pdbx_seq_one_letter_code
_entity_poly.pdbx_strand_id
1 'polypeptide(L)'
;MEKGKFFVFEGIDGCGKATQTRLLTEYFGQEGFDVEKIDFPQHGERSSAMVDDYLTGKYGESKSVPEKVASIFYATDRYDASFKIKKWLDEGKIVVSDRYLVSNIGHQGGKVVNDAEKWKNYVNWLYDLEYGIFGIPKPDYTFILKTSAEFSMKLANKITDPEKKQTRINYLGDDKKQDIHEKDGSHLENALKSYLIAAKEFPNDFAVVECLENGEMLPAEIINKKIINIIENKKKIMPAERRIYALPNNLMPEVKAVTFAKCSRSAEPFDKIAQELTDEKSAEFHEKWVVGFGHSSIAEHAVISLAVENVSNIATKVIEDSRLASFTEKSSRYQIFNKDKLYMPEGIMNSDLKDIYLNAVNLLMDAYEEMTAPMMDFVKQKYPKPDDQDEKLYNMVSKARACDNLRYLLPSAVLTNLGMTINTRELEHLIAKLLSHPLKEMQDIGKEMKEKAMEAVPTLLKFANKNNYIAETKKQLSNIAKWELGREAGNNQAVTIVNYDKDATDKLIAGILYPYSDLSYEEIARKVKNLPNDKKEKIIDETLSRREKFDQPLRELEHIYYTFDILLDYGAFRDVQRHRMCTQSNQPVTVVHGYDLPPEIREAGFEDKFRAVVEKAADAFQKIYEKFPDEAQYVVPMCFRKRVLITWNLRELHHFISLRSGKKGHASYRRIAQECWKKLNEIQPLLAKYIRCDMDEMSVSWAASLENKDFYYNPYAARVKS
;
A
#
# COMPACT_ATOMS: atom_id res chain seq x y z
N MET A 1 -3.23 34.38 -11.32
CA MET A 1 -4.63 34.48 -11.79
C MET A 1 -5.01 33.16 -12.41
N GLU A 2 -6.28 32.76 -12.33
CA GLU A 2 -6.75 31.59 -13.10
C GLU A 2 -6.61 31.87 -14.59
N LYS A 3 -6.28 30.83 -15.37
CA LYS A 3 -6.17 30.94 -16.83
C LYS A 3 -7.56 31.21 -17.42
N GLY A 4 -7.60 32.13 -18.38
CA GLY A 4 -8.78 32.51 -19.13
C GLY A 4 -9.42 31.35 -19.89
N LYS A 5 -10.65 31.54 -20.35
CA LYS A 5 -11.46 30.50 -21.00
C LYS A 5 -11.73 30.84 -22.46
N PHE A 6 -11.67 29.82 -23.33
CA PHE A 6 -11.83 29.98 -24.77
C PHE A 6 -13.10 29.27 -25.29
N PHE A 7 -14.02 30.05 -25.86
CA PHE A 7 -15.29 29.57 -26.41
C PHE A 7 -15.34 29.80 -27.91
N VAL A 8 -15.79 28.80 -28.68
CA VAL A 8 -15.89 28.87 -30.14
C VAL A 8 -17.30 28.51 -30.58
N PHE A 9 -17.84 29.28 -31.53
CA PHE A 9 -19.08 28.98 -32.25
C PHE A 9 -18.79 28.47 -33.66
N GLU A 10 -19.40 27.34 -34.00
CA GLU A 10 -19.23 26.61 -35.25
C GLU A 10 -20.58 26.25 -35.86
N GLY A 11 -20.58 25.93 -37.15
CA GLY A 11 -21.77 25.57 -37.89
C GLY A 11 -21.75 26.15 -39.30
N ILE A 12 -22.75 25.79 -40.10
CA ILE A 12 -22.86 26.22 -41.49
C ILE A 12 -23.09 27.73 -41.60
N ASP A 13 -22.91 28.29 -42.80
CA ASP A 13 -23.16 29.71 -43.04
C ASP A 13 -24.64 30.06 -42.78
N GLY A 14 -24.90 31.25 -42.23
CA GLY A 14 -26.26 31.68 -41.90
C GLY A 14 -26.90 31.04 -40.66
N CYS A 15 -26.20 30.19 -39.88
CA CYS A 15 -26.79 29.53 -38.69
C CYS A 15 -26.87 30.39 -37.41
N GLY A 16 -26.42 31.65 -37.46
CA GLY A 16 -26.51 32.59 -36.33
C GLY A 16 -25.27 32.68 -35.42
N LYS A 17 -24.10 32.18 -35.85
CA LYS A 17 -22.83 32.23 -35.08
C LYS A 17 -22.51 33.62 -34.55
N ALA A 18 -22.46 34.61 -35.44
CA ALA A 18 -22.19 36.01 -35.10
C ALA A 18 -23.12 36.55 -34.00
N THR A 19 -24.41 36.21 -34.09
CA THR A 19 -25.42 36.60 -33.09
C THR A 19 -25.12 35.96 -31.74
N GLN A 20 -24.78 34.67 -31.71
CA GLN A 20 -24.46 33.94 -30.48
C GLN A 20 -23.12 34.36 -29.88
N THR A 21 -22.11 34.65 -30.70
CA THR A 21 -20.84 35.25 -30.27
C THR A 21 -21.11 36.57 -29.56
N ARG A 22 -21.89 37.48 -30.16
CA ARG A 22 -22.25 38.77 -29.54
C ARG A 22 -23.00 38.59 -28.22
N LEU A 23 -24.05 37.78 -28.21
CA LEU A 23 -24.87 37.55 -27.00
C LEU A 23 -24.04 36.92 -25.87
N LEU A 24 -23.11 36.01 -26.18
CA LEU A 24 -22.24 35.40 -25.16
C LEU A 24 -21.19 36.39 -24.64
N THR A 25 -20.63 37.24 -25.50
CA THR A 25 -19.73 38.32 -25.08
C THR A 25 -20.44 39.33 -24.18
N GLU A 26 -21.66 39.75 -24.53
CA GLU A 26 -22.48 40.64 -23.70
C GLU A 26 -22.82 40.01 -22.34
N TYR A 27 -23.20 38.72 -22.33
CA TYR A 27 -23.48 37.98 -21.11
C TYR A 27 -22.27 37.97 -20.17
N PHE A 28 -21.09 37.59 -20.66
CA PHE A 28 -19.89 37.57 -19.81
C PHE A 28 -19.44 38.97 -19.35
N GLY A 29 -19.63 39.99 -20.19
CA GLY A 29 -19.37 41.38 -19.80
C GLY A 29 -20.30 41.85 -18.67
N GLN A 30 -21.59 41.47 -18.71
CA GLN A 30 -22.55 41.77 -17.64
C GLN A 30 -22.21 41.03 -16.33
N GLU A 31 -21.65 39.83 -16.43
CA GLU A 31 -21.15 39.05 -15.29
C GLU A 31 -19.79 39.54 -14.74
N GLY A 32 -19.23 40.62 -15.31
CA GLY A 32 -18.01 41.28 -14.82
C GLY A 32 -16.70 40.67 -15.32
N PHE A 33 -16.73 39.82 -16.36
CA PHE A 33 -15.52 39.28 -16.98
C PHE A 33 -14.95 40.25 -18.03
N ASP A 34 -13.63 40.27 -18.19
CA ASP A 34 -12.95 40.89 -19.34
C ASP A 34 -13.03 39.92 -20.53
N VAL A 35 -13.62 40.36 -21.64
CA VAL A 35 -13.96 39.51 -22.78
C VAL A 35 -13.38 40.06 -24.07
N GLU A 36 -12.65 39.23 -24.78
CA GLU A 36 -12.07 39.51 -26.09
C GLU A 36 -12.77 38.68 -27.17
N LYS A 37 -13.07 39.32 -28.30
CA LYS A 37 -13.69 38.68 -29.46
C LYS A 37 -12.67 38.54 -30.58
N ILE A 38 -12.68 37.40 -31.26
CA ILE A 38 -11.86 37.17 -32.45
C ILE A 38 -12.62 36.32 -33.48
N ASP A 39 -12.63 36.70 -34.75
CA ASP A 39 -13.41 36.00 -35.78
C ASP A 39 -12.47 35.43 -36.86
N PHE A 40 -12.73 34.23 -37.39
CA PHE A 40 -11.92 33.65 -38.46
C PHE A 40 -12.71 33.44 -39.77
N PRO A 41 -12.09 33.64 -40.94
CA PRO A 41 -10.73 34.14 -41.13
C PRO A 41 -10.58 35.63 -40.82
N GLN A 42 -9.36 36.09 -40.54
CA GLN A 42 -9.03 37.50 -40.25
C GLN A 42 -8.96 38.33 -41.55
N HIS A 43 -10.07 38.40 -42.29
CA HIS A 43 -10.14 39.06 -43.61
C HIS A 43 -9.45 40.44 -43.64
N GLY A 44 -8.56 40.65 -44.62
CA GLY A 44 -7.79 41.87 -44.77
C GLY A 44 -6.45 41.88 -44.04
N GLU A 45 -6.20 40.92 -43.14
CA GLU A 45 -4.87 40.71 -42.56
C GLU A 45 -3.97 39.91 -43.52
N ARG A 46 -2.66 40.10 -43.39
CA ARG A 46 -1.69 39.37 -44.23
C ARG A 46 -1.80 37.85 -44.03
N SER A 47 -2.18 37.41 -42.84
CA SER A 47 -2.34 36.00 -42.46
C SER A 47 -3.50 35.32 -43.20
N SER A 48 -4.56 36.06 -43.58
CA SER A 48 -5.73 35.55 -44.29
C SER A 48 -5.63 35.65 -45.82
N ALA A 49 -4.57 36.25 -46.37
CA ALA A 49 -4.50 36.56 -47.81
C ALA A 49 -4.73 35.35 -48.73
N MET A 50 -4.22 34.17 -48.37
CA MET A 50 -4.45 32.94 -49.14
C MET A 50 -5.88 32.39 -48.97
N VAL A 51 -6.54 32.68 -47.85
CA VAL A 51 -7.96 32.38 -47.65
C VAL A 51 -8.82 33.28 -48.53
N ASP A 52 -8.50 34.56 -48.61
CA ASP A 52 -9.20 35.53 -49.46
C ASP A 52 -9.06 35.18 -50.96
N ASP A 53 -7.84 34.86 -51.39
CA ASP A 53 -7.54 34.35 -52.73
C ASP A 53 -8.32 33.05 -53.03
N TYR A 54 -8.43 32.15 -52.06
CA TYR A 54 -9.20 30.92 -52.21
C TYR A 54 -10.69 31.21 -52.39
N LEU A 55 -11.29 32.04 -51.51
CA LEU A 55 -12.72 32.35 -51.53
C LEU A 55 -13.16 33.15 -52.76
N THR A 56 -12.26 33.95 -53.34
CA THR A 56 -12.52 34.68 -54.59
C THR A 56 -12.44 33.79 -55.84
N GLY A 57 -11.95 32.56 -55.71
CA GLY A 57 -11.81 31.59 -56.79
C GLY A 57 -10.49 31.69 -57.56
N LYS A 58 -9.48 32.41 -57.04
CA LYS A 58 -8.17 32.57 -57.71
C LYS A 58 -7.47 31.23 -57.97
N TYR A 59 -7.67 30.26 -57.08
CA TYR A 59 -7.09 28.91 -57.18
C TYR A 59 -8.02 27.89 -57.85
N GLY A 60 -9.09 28.33 -58.49
CA GLY A 60 -10.11 27.49 -59.13
C GLY A 60 -11.39 27.35 -58.31
N GLU A 61 -12.26 26.43 -58.72
CA GLU A 61 -13.52 26.14 -58.03
C GLU A 61 -13.28 25.43 -56.70
N SER A 62 -14.26 25.48 -55.79
CA SER A 62 -14.15 24.83 -54.47
C SER A 62 -13.76 23.34 -54.55
N LYS A 63 -14.28 22.63 -55.55
CA LYS A 63 -14.02 21.19 -55.76
C LYS A 63 -12.65 20.89 -56.36
N SER A 64 -12.00 21.85 -57.02
CA SER A 64 -10.66 21.64 -57.62
C SER A 64 -9.52 21.85 -56.63
N VAL A 65 -9.78 22.50 -55.49
CA VAL A 65 -8.78 22.69 -54.43
C VAL A 65 -8.93 21.58 -53.36
N PRO A 66 -7.90 20.74 -53.14
CA PRO A 66 -7.96 19.68 -52.14
C PRO A 66 -8.26 20.20 -50.73
N GLU A 67 -9.00 19.43 -49.94
CA GLU A 67 -9.43 19.76 -48.58
C GLU A 67 -8.26 20.11 -47.66
N LYS A 68 -7.14 19.36 -47.76
CA LYS A 68 -5.92 19.62 -46.97
C LYS A 68 -5.25 20.94 -47.36
N VAL A 69 -5.21 21.27 -48.66
CA VAL A 69 -4.60 22.52 -49.14
C VAL A 69 -5.38 23.72 -48.64
N ALA A 70 -6.70 23.73 -48.85
CA ALA A 70 -7.56 24.80 -48.34
C ALA A 70 -7.45 24.94 -46.81
N SER A 71 -7.37 23.81 -46.09
CA SER A 71 -7.25 23.81 -44.63
C SER A 71 -5.98 24.49 -44.12
N ILE A 72 -4.86 24.33 -44.84
CA ILE A 72 -3.59 24.97 -44.48
C ILE A 72 -3.71 26.49 -44.53
N PHE A 73 -4.43 27.06 -45.49
CA PHE A 73 -4.62 28.52 -45.58
C PHE A 73 -5.32 29.08 -44.35
N TYR A 74 -6.37 28.39 -43.88
CA TYR A 74 -7.06 28.76 -42.64
C TYR A 74 -6.22 28.47 -41.39
N ALA A 75 -5.42 27.40 -41.40
CA ALA A 75 -4.56 27.05 -40.26
C ALA A 75 -3.44 28.07 -40.07
N THR A 76 -2.85 28.61 -41.15
CA THR A 76 -1.83 29.66 -41.05
C THR A 76 -2.39 30.96 -40.47
N ASP A 77 -3.63 31.30 -40.81
CA ASP A 77 -4.33 32.45 -40.25
C ASP A 77 -4.56 32.30 -38.73
N ARG A 78 -5.01 31.13 -38.29
CA ARG A 78 -5.18 30.82 -36.86
C ARG A 78 -3.86 30.74 -36.10
N TYR A 79 -2.80 30.26 -36.72
CA TYR A 79 -1.47 30.23 -36.09
C TYR A 79 -0.96 31.63 -35.77
N ASP A 80 -1.10 32.58 -36.71
CA ASP A 80 -0.70 33.98 -36.50
C ASP A 80 -1.47 34.61 -35.33
N ALA A 81 -2.80 34.46 -35.33
CA ALA A 81 -3.66 34.94 -34.25
C ALA A 81 -3.43 34.21 -32.90
N SER A 82 -2.84 33.01 -32.91
CA SER A 82 -2.71 32.16 -31.72
C SER A 82 -1.88 32.79 -30.61
N PHE A 83 -0.89 33.63 -30.95
CA PHE A 83 -0.05 34.33 -29.97
C PHE A 83 -0.87 35.35 -29.17
N LYS A 84 -1.78 36.07 -29.86
CA LYS A 84 -2.71 37.01 -29.25
C LYS A 84 -3.72 36.29 -28.35
N ILE A 85 -4.27 35.17 -28.81
CA ILE A 85 -5.19 34.33 -28.03
C ILE A 85 -4.50 33.80 -26.76
N LYS A 86 -3.27 33.26 -26.87
CA LYS A 86 -2.49 32.79 -25.72
C LYS A 86 -2.30 33.90 -24.68
N LYS A 87 -1.91 35.09 -25.13
CA LYS A 87 -1.74 36.26 -24.25
C LYS A 87 -3.02 36.59 -23.49
N TRP A 88 -4.16 36.71 -24.18
CA TRP A 88 -5.45 37.00 -23.54
C TRP A 88 -5.85 35.93 -22.52
N LEU A 89 -5.63 34.65 -22.84
CA LEU A 89 -5.92 33.55 -21.92
C LEU A 89 -4.99 33.57 -20.70
N ASP A 90 -3.71 33.88 -20.87
CA ASP A 90 -2.75 33.96 -19.75
C ASP A 90 -3.02 35.18 -18.85
N GLU A 91 -3.64 36.24 -19.38
CA GLU A 91 -4.16 37.39 -18.63
C GLU A 91 -5.48 37.10 -17.88
N GLY A 92 -6.06 35.90 -18.05
CA GLY A 92 -7.31 35.51 -17.38
C GLY A 92 -8.58 35.94 -18.12
N LYS A 93 -8.47 36.49 -19.35
CA LYS A 93 -9.61 36.97 -20.13
C LYS A 93 -10.44 35.83 -20.72
N ILE A 94 -11.73 36.09 -20.94
CA ILE A 94 -12.56 35.20 -21.75
C ILE A 94 -12.34 35.53 -23.23
N VAL A 95 -12.07 34.53 -24.04
CA VAL A 95 -11.98 34.68 -25.50
C VAL A 95 -13.20 34.01 -26.13
N VAL A 96 -13.92 34.72 -26.99
CA VAL A 96 -15.05 34.16 -27.75
C VAL A 96 -14.78 34.31 -29.24
N SER A 97 -14.94 33.21 -30.00
CA SER A 97 -14.63 33.18 -31.42
C SER A 97 -15.80 32.74 -32.30
N ASP A 98 -16.07 33.48 -33.37
CA ASP A 98 -16.86 33.02 -34.51
C ASP A 98 -15.92 32.26 -35.45
N ARG A 99 -16.04 30.92 -35.49
CA ARG A 99 -15.18 29.96 -36.19
C ARG A 99 -13.80 29.76 -35.58
N TYR A 100 -13.28 28.54 -35.70
CA TYR A 100 -11.89 28.18 -35.40
C TYR A 100 -11.46 26.97 -36.25
N LEU A 101 -10.71 26.02 -35.69
CA LEU A 101 -10.29 24.79 -36.38
C LEU A 101 -11.47 24.00 -36.96
N VAL A 102 -12.59 23.96 -36.24
CA VAL A 102 -13.69 23.03 -36.53
C VAL A 102 -14.47 23.48 -37.76
N SER A 103 -14.35 24.74 -38.15
CA SER A 103 -14.78 25.22 -39.47
C SER A 103 -14.09 24.49 -40.64
N ASN A 104 -12.82 24.10 -40.51
CA ASN A 104 -12.17 23.24 -41.51
C ASN A 104 -12.80 21.85 -41.53
N ILE A 105 -13.09 21.26 -40.36
CA ILE A 105 -13.78 19.98 -40.26
C ILE A 105 -15.14 20.04 -40.97
N GLY A 106 -15.93 21.08 -40.69
CA GLY A 106 -17.21 21.28 -41.35
C GLY A 106 -17.07 21.44 -42.86
N HIS A 107 -16.46 22.53 -43.31
CA HIS A 107 -16.52 22.94 -44.72
C HIS A 107 -15.57 22.14 -45.63
N GLN A 108 -14.35 21.85 -45.18
CA GLN A 108 -13.39 21.10 -45.99
C GLN A 108 -13.57 19.59 -45.81
N GLY A 109 -13.86 19.13 -44.59
CA GLY A 109 -14.25 17.73 -44.34
C GLY A 109 -15.55 17.36 -45.07
N GLY A 110 -16.46 18.32 -45.29
CA GLY A 110 -17.64 18.15 -46.14
C GLY A 110 -17.33 17.64 -47.55
N LYS A 111 -16.16 17.92 -48.11
CA LYS A 111 -15.74 17.41 -49.44
C LYS A 111 -15.52 15.89 -49.46
N VAL A 112 -15.16 15.31 -48.32
CA VAL A 112 -14.82 13.88 -48.18
C VAL A 112 -15.78 13.12 -47.26
N VAL A 113 -16.84 13.76 -46.77
CA VAL A 113 -17.77 13.24 -45.75
C VAL A 113 -18.52 11.97 -46.14
N ASN A 114 -18.59 11.66 -47.44
CA ASN A 114 -19.22 10.45 -47.95
C ASN A 114 -18.29 9.22 -47.93
N ASP A 115 -17.02 9.41 -47.57
CA ASP A 115 -16.03 8.36 -47.37
C ASP A 115 -15.52 8.46 -45.92
N ALA A 116 -16.04 7.59 -45.05
CA ALA A 116 -15.80 7.68 -43.61
C ALA A 116 -14.32 7.53 -43.23
N GLU A 117 -13.57 6.69 -43.95
CA GLU A 117 -12.14 6.46 -43.70
C GLU A 117 -11.33 7.69 -44.12
N LYS A 118 -11.58 8.23 -45.31
CA LYS A 118 -10.92 9.47 -45.76
C LYS A 118 -11.24 10.65 -44.87
N TRP A 119 -12.49 10.80 -44.46
CA TRP A 119 -12.91 11.85 -43.54
C TRP A 119 -12.17 11.75 -42.20
N LYS A 120 -12.10 10.55 -41.61
CA LYS A 120 -11.39 10.32 -40.35
C LYS A 120 -9.89 10.60 -40.47
N ASN A 121 -9.26 10.14 -41.55
CA ASN A 121 -7.85 10.41 -41.81
C ASN A 121 -7.57 11.91 -42.00
N TYR A 122 -8.48 12.63 -42.65
CA TYR A 122 -8.40 14.08 -42.80
C TYR A 122 -8.51 14.81 -41.46
N VAL A 123 -9.49 14.45 -40.61
CA VAL A 123 -9.67 15.07 -39.29
C VAL A 123 -8.47 14.81 -38.38
N ASN A 124 -7.97 13.57 -38.32
CA ASN A 124 -6.78 13.24 -37.52
C ASN A 124 -5.56 14.06 -37.95
N TRP A 125 -5.34 14.18 -39.27
CA TRP A 125 -4.27 15.01 -39.82
C TRP A 125 -4.44 16.49 -39.47
N LEU A 126 -5.66 17.02 -39.50
CA LEU A 126 -5.92 18.42 -39.17
C LEU A 126 -5.67 18.72 -37.69
N TYR A 127 -6.07 17.81 -36.80
CA TYR A 127 -5.80 17.92 -35.37
C TYR A 127 -4.30 17.91 -35.06
N ASP A 128 -3.55 17.00 -35.70
CA ASP A 128 -2.10 16.95 -35.54
C ASP A 128 -1.43 18.21 -36.10
N LEU A 129 -1.86 18.69 -37.28
CA LEU A 129 -1.33 19.92 -37.86
C LEU A 129 -1.51 21.13 -36.94
N GLU A 130 -2.74 21.39 -36.49
CA GLU A 130 -3.03 22.65 -35.79
C GLU A 130 -2.72 22.60 -34.29
N TYR A 131 -3.02 21.48 -33.62
CA TYR A 131 -2.78 21.35 -32.17
C TYR A 131 -1.45 20.67 -31.83
N GLY A 132 -0.93 19.81 -32.70
CA GLY A 132 0.37 19.16 -32.51
C GLY A 132 1.52 20.01 -33.04
N ILE A 133 1.53 20.27 -34.34
CA ILE A 133 2.62 20.98 -35.04
C ILE A 133 2.57 22.48 -34.76
N PHE A 134 1.43 23.14 -35.01
CA PHE A 134 1.29 24.58 -34.80
C PHE A 134 1.09 24.95 -33.32
N GLY A 135 0.57 24.03 -32.51
CA GLY A 135 0.38 24.22 -31.07
C GLY A 135 -0.53 25.40 -30.75
N ILE A 136 -1.60 25.62 -31.53
CA ILE A 136 -2.58 26.68 -31.25
C ILE A 136 -3.45 26.30 -30.02
N PRO A 137 -4.01 27.27 -29.28
CA PRO A 137 -4.85 26.99 -28.11
C PRO A 137 -6.07 26.14 -28.46
N LYS A 138 -6.33 25.09 -27.66
CA LYS A 138 -7.59 24.33 -27.75
C LYS A 138 -8.71 25.08 -27.01
N PRO A 139 -9.91 25.23 -27.62
CA PRO A 139 -11.07 25.78 -26.93
C PRO A 139 -11.50 24.93 -25.74
N ASP A 140 -11.98 25.57 -24.66
CA ASP A 140 -12.67 24.88 -23.55
C ASP A 140 -14.08 24.42 -23.97
N TYR A 141 -14.70 25.17 -24.89
CA TYR A 141 -16.02 24.89 -25.45
C TYR A 141 -16.07 25.18 -26.94
N THR A 142 -16.59 24.22 -27.71
CA THR A 142 -16.98 24.43 -29.09
C THR A 142 -18.46 24.11 -29.26
N PHE A 143 -19.26 25.12 -29.63
CA PHE A 143 -20.70 24.98 -29.86
C PHE A 143 -20.98 24.85 -31.35
N ILE A 144 -21.59 23.75 -31.76
CA ILE A 144 -22.05 23.53 -33.14
C ILE A 144 -23.53 23.93 -33.20
N LEU A 145 -23.82 25.06 -33.84
CA LEU A 145 -25.20 25.52 -34.05
C LEU A 145 -25.83 24.70 -35.19
N LYS A 146 -26.77 23.83 -34.83
CA LYS A 146 -27.45 22.93 -35.77
C LYS A 146 -28.72 23.57 -36.30
N THR A 147 -28.70 23.88 -37.60
CA THR A 147 -29.85 24.38 -38.39
C THR A 147 -30.10 23.43 -39.57
N SER A 148 -30.83 23.87 -40.60
CA SER A 148 -30.92 23.19 -41.90
C SER A 148 -30.30 24.05 -43.01
N ALA A 149 -29.83 23.40 -44.07
CA ALA A 149 -29.29 24.08 -45.25
C ALA A 149 -30.32 25.04 -45.87
N GLU A 150 -31.60 24.65 -45.91
CA GLU A 150 -32.71 25.47 -46.41
C GLU A 150 -32.85 26.80 -45.64
N PHE A 151 -32.84 26.75 -44.30
CA PHE A 151 -32.96 27.96 -43.47
C PHE A 151 -31.71 28.83 -43.53
N SER A 152 -30.53 28.20 -43.57
CA SER A 152 -29.26 28.90 -43.74
C SER A 152 -29.21 29.71 -45.04
N MET A 153 -29.71 29.17 -46.16
CA MET A 153 -29.81 29.90 -47.43
C MET A 153 -30.81 31.07 -47.36
N LYS A 154 -31.95 30.90 -46.67
CA LYS A 154 -32.94 31.98 -46.48
C LYS A 154 -32.38 33.15 -45.66
N LEU A 155 -31.50 32.87 -44.68
CA LEU A 155 -30.90 33.85 -43.78
C LEU A 155 -29.64 34.51 -44.36
N ALA A 156 -28.84 33.79 -45.16
CA ALA A 156 -27.62 34.32 -45.79
C ALA A 156 -27.88 35.52 -46.71
N ASN A 157 -29.07 35.62 -47.30
CA ASN A 157 -29.49 36.75 -48.15
C ASN A 157 -29.92 38.01 -47.37
N LYS A 158 -29.85 38.01 -46.04
CA LYS A 158 -30.23 39.13 -45.16
C LYS A 158 -29.06 39.57 -44.26
N ILE A 159 -27.89 39.84 -44.82
CA ILE A 159 -26.79 40.47 -44.06
C ILE A 159 -27.21 41.91 -43.71
N THR A 160 -27.51 42.15 -42.43
CA THR A 160 -27.91 43.45 -41.90
C THR A 160 -26.78 44.21 -41.20
N ASP A 161 -25.65 43.54 -40.94
CA ASP A 161 -24.48 44.10 -40.25
C ASP A 161 -23.61 44.93 -41.22
N PRO A 162 -23.42 46.25 -40.97
CA PRO A 162 -22.65 47.15 -41.83
C PRO A 162 -21.17 46.77 -41.99
N GLU A 163 -20.50 46.29 -40.93
CA GLU A 163 -19.07 45.95 -40.96
C GLU A 163 -18.83 44.65 -41.73
N LYS A 164 -19.69 43.66 -41.55
CA LYS A 164 -19.61 42.42 -42.33
C LYS A 164 -19.91 42.64 -43.81
N LYS A 165 -20.84 43.57 -44.12
CA LYS A 165 -21.11 43.97 -45.50
C LYS A 165 -19.88 44.65 -46.13
N GLN A 166 -19.21 45.55 -45.39
CA GLN A 166 -17.99 46.21 -45.86
C GLN A 166 -16.82 45.23 -46.02
N THR A 167 -16.60 44.34 -45.05
CA THR A 167 -15.55 43.31 -45.11
C THR A 167 -15.76 42.41 -46.33
N ARG A 168 -17.01 42.03 -46.60
CA ARG A 168 -17.39 41.22 -47.75
C ARG A 168 -17.15 41.91 -49.09
N ILE A 169 -17.44 43.21 -49.17
CA ILE A 169 -17.08 44.03 -50.34
C ILE A 169 -15.56 44.06 -50.51
N ASN A 170 -14.80 44.21 -49.42
CA ASN A 170 -13.35 44.34 -49.46
C ASN A 170 -12.65 43.08 -50.00
N TYR A 171 -13.13 41.86 -49.68
CA TYR A 171 -12.48 40.62 -50.17
C TYR A 171 -13.11 40.04 -51.45
N LEU A 172 -14.42 40.22 -51.72
CA LEU A 172 -15.06 39.69 -52.93
C LEU A 172 -15.01 40.65 -54.14
N GLY A 173 -14.84 41.95 -53.90
CA GLY A 173 -15.03 43.02 -54.89
C GLY A 173 -16.51 43.36 -55.13
N ASP A 174 -16.78 44.59 -55.60
CA ASP A 174 -18.15 45.14 -55.77
C ASP A 174 -19.07 44.30 -56.70
N ASP A 175 -18.49 43.49 -57.60
CA ASP A 175 -19.22 42.75 -58.64
C ASP A 175 -19.66 41.33 -58.23
N LYS A 176 -19.18 40.76 -57.11
CA LYS A 176 -19.50 39.38 -56.69
C LYS A 176 -20.42 39.36 -55.46
N LYS A 177 -21.67 38.92 -55.65
CA LYS A 177 -22.68 38.82 -54.58
C LYS A 177 -22.53 37.59 -53.66
N GLN A 178 -21.85 36.53 -54.11
CA GLN A 178 -21.71 35.25 -53.41
C GLN A 178 -20.32 34.64 -53.62
N ASP A 179 -19.77 34.00 -52.59
CA ASP A 179 -18.49 33.27 -52.66
C ASP A 179 -18.62 31.86 -53.30
N ILE A 180 -17.49 31.16 -53.47
CA ILE A 180 -17.45 29.84 -54.13
C ILE A 180 -18.18 28.72 -53.36
N HIS A 181 -18.43 28.89 -52.06
CA HIS A 181 -19.11 27.91 -51.21
C HIS A 181 -20.62 28.16 -51.13
N GLU A 182 -21.04 29.41 -51.24
CA GLU A 182 -22.46 29.82 -51.19
C GLU A 182 -23.26 29.49 -52.46
N LYS A 183 -22.59 29.12 -53.56
CA LYS A 183 -23.24 28.74 -54.84
C LYS A 183 -23.63 27.25 -54.93
N ASP A 184 -23.20 26.40 -53.99
CA ASP A 184 -23.43 24.94 -54.03
C ASP A 184 -24.32 24.50 -52.86
N GLY A 185 -25.60 24.21 -53.13
CA GLY A 185 -26.54 23.76 -52.10
C GLY A 185 -26.13 22.44 -51.42
N SER A 186 -25.42 21.57 -52.14
CA SER A 186 -24.90 20.31 -51.59
C SER A 186 -23.75 20.53 -50.60
N HIS A 187 -23.05 21.68 -50.70
CA HIS A 187 -21.95 22.02 -49.78
C HIS A 187 -22.44 22.26 -48.35
N LEU A 188 -23.54 23.00 -48.17
CA LEU A 188 -24.08 23.26 -46.83
C LEU A 188 -24.60 21.99 -46.15
N GLU A 189 -25.24 21.09 -46.91
CA GLU A 189 -25.69 19.79 -46.39
C GLU A 189 -24.50 18.91 -45.98
N ASN A 190 -23.49 18.81 -46.84
CA ASN A 190 -22.29 18.03 -46.56
C ASN A 190 -21.47 18.62 -45.39
N ALA A 191 -21.41 19.95 -45.27
CA ALA A 191 -20.74 20.61 -44.16
C ALA A 191 -21.47 20.36 -42.84
N LEU A 192 -22.80 20.46 -42.81
CA LEU A 192 -23.60 20.11 -41.64
C LEU A 192 -23.40 18.64 -41.26
N LYS A 193 -23.45 17.73 -42.24
CA LYS A 193 -23.17 16.30 -42.02
C LYS A 193 -21.78 16.10 -41.39
N SER A 194 -20.77 16.80 -41.87
CA SER A 194 -19.41 16.74 -41.35
C SER A 194 -19.33 17.20 -39.88
N TYR A 195 -19.95 18.33 -39.54
CA TYR A 195 -20.03 18.79 -38.14
C TYR A 195 -20.72 17.78 -37.22
N LEU A 196 -21.82 17.16 -37.66
CA LEU A 196 -22.57 16.19 -36.85
C LEU A 196 -21.81 14.88 -36.67
N ILE A 197 -21.04 14.44 -37.67
CA ILE A 197 -20.12 13.29 -37.52
C ILE A 197 -19.01 13.63 -36.52
N ALA A 198 -18.41 14.82 -36.60
CA ALA A 198 -17.41 15.26 -35.64
C ALA A 198 -17.94 15.30 -34.21
N ALA A 199 -19.15 15.83 -34.01
CA ALA A 199 -19.81 15.83 -32.71
C ALA A 199 -20.06 14.42 -32.16
N LYS A 200 -20.34 13.44 -33.03
CA LYS A 200 -20.57 12.05 -32.63
C LYS A 200 -19.28 11.30 -32.31
N GLU A 201 -18.21 11.51 -33.08
CA GLU A 201 -16.90 10.89 -32.85
C GLU A 201 -16.18 11.48 -31.63
N PHE A 202 -16.39 12.77 -31.34
CA PHE A 202 -15.74 13.49 -30.24
C PHE A 202 -16.77 14.19 -29.31
N PRO A 203 -17.61 13.41 -28.60
CA PRO A 203 -18.74 13.95 -27.82
C PRO A 203 -18.33 14.81 -26.60
N ASN A 204 -17.07 14.74 -26.18
CA ASN A 204 -16.55 15.55 -25.07
C ASN A 204 -16.06 16.94 -25.53
N ASP A 205 -15.72 17.07 -26.82
CA ASP A 205 -15.10 18.27 -27.40
C ASP A 205 -16.15 19.22 -28.00
N PHE A 206 -17.31 18.69 -28.40
CA PHE A 206 -18.35 19.43 -29.11
C PHE A 206 -19.71 19.39 -28.41
N ALA A 207 -20.35 20.56 -28.31
CA ALA A 207 -21.73 20.68 -27.87
C ALA A 207 -22.62 21.07 -29.05
N VAL A 208 -23.52 20.18 -29.46
CA VAL A 208 -24.50 20.48 -30.51
C VAL A 208 -25.66 21.25 -29.89
N VAL A 209 -25.95 22.43 -30.43
CA VAL A 209 -27.07 23.28 -30.02
C VAL A 209 -28.14 23.20 -31.09
N GLU A 210 -29.27 22.57 -30.76
CA GLU A 210 -30.43 22.50 -31.66
C GLU A 210 -31.11 23.88 -31.74
N CYS A 211 -31.03 24.48 -32.92
CA CYS A 211 -31.55 25.81 -33.20
C CYS A 211 -32.94 25.80 -33.83
N LEU A 212 -33.46 24.63 -34.22
CA LEU A 212 -34.79 24.47 -34.78
C LEU A 212 -35.75 23.81 -33.77
N GLU A 213 -37.00 24.23 -33.76
CA GLU A 213 -38.09 23.57 -33.05
C GLU A 213 -39.31 23.52 -33.97
N ASN A 214 -39.90 22.32 -34.15
CA ASN A 214 -41.01 22.08 -35.08
C ASN A 214 -40.78 22.60 -36.52
N GLY A 215 -39.52 22.65 -36.96
CA GLY A 215 -39.15 23.12 -38.30
C GLY A 215 -39.01 24.64 -38.42
N GLU A 216 -39.12 25.40 -37.33
CA GLU A 216 -38.89 26.85 -37.30
C GLU A 216 -37.64 27.23 -36.51
N MET A 217 -37.03 28.37 -36.84
CA MET A 217 -35.85 28.88 -36.16
C MET A 217 -36.21 29.43 -34.78
N LEU A 218 -35.53 28.93 -33.74
CA LEU A 218 -35.70 29.44 -32.38
C LEU A 218 -35.22 30.91 -32.27
N PRO A 219 -35.85 31.72 -31.40
CA PRO A 219 -35.35 33.06 -31.09
C PRO A 219 -33.90 33.02 -30.58
N ALA A 220 -33.10 34.03 -30.93
CA ALA A 220 -31.67 34.07 -30.62
C ALA A 220 -31.40 33.98 -29.11
N GLU A 221 -32.27 34.57 -28.29
CA GLU A 221 -32.20 34.57 -26.83
C GLU A 221 -32.46 33.18 -26.24
N ILE A 222 -33.34 32.38 -26.88
CA ILE A 222 -33.60 31.00 -26.45
C ILE A 222 -32.40 30.12 -26.76
N ILE A 223 -31.79 30.28 -27.94
CA ILE A 223 -30.56 29.58 -28.31
C ILE A 223 -29.43 29.96 -27.36
N ASN A 224 -29.29 31.25 -27.03
CA ASN A 224 -28.29 31.74 -26.09
C ASN A 224 -28.49 31.15 -24.68
N LYS A 225 -29.73 31.09 -24.17
CA LYS A 225 -30.04 30.40 -22.90
C LYS A 225 -29.64 28.92 -22.93
N LYS A 226 -29.85 28.20 -24.03
CA LYS A 226 -29.37 26.81 -24.18
C LYS A 226 -27.85 26.73 -24.07
N ILE A 227 -27.13 27.66 -24.69
CA ILE A 227 -25.66 27.74 -24.61
C ILE A 227 -25.20 28.02 -23.18
N ILE A 228 -25.79 29.01 -22.51
CA ILE A 228 -25.49 29.34 -21.10
C ILE A 228 -25.75 28.12 -20.21
N ASN A 229 -26.89 27.44 -20.38
CA ASN A 229 -27.17 26.21 -19.63
C ASN A 229 -26.13 25.11 -19.88
N ILE A 230 -25.60 24.97 -21.09
CA ILE A 230 -24.51 24.02 -21.37
C ILE A 230 -23.24 24.42 -20.62
N ILE A 231 -22.90 25.71 -20.61
CA ILE A 231 -21.75 26.25 -19.87
C ILE A 231 -21.93 26.03 -18.35
N GLU A 232 -23.11 26.29 -17.80
CA GLU A 232 -23.43 26.14 -16.38
C GLU A 232 -23.49 24.66 -15.94
N ASN A 233 -24.06 23.79 -16.77
CA ASN A 233 -24.10 22.35 -16.50
C ASN A 233 -22.72 21.69 -16.63
N LYS A 234 -21.82 22.23 -17.45
CA LYS A 234 -20.41 21.79 -17.50
C LYS A 234 -19.54 22.48 -16.43
N LYS A 235 -19.95 23.67 -15.92
CA LYS A 235 -19.42 24.30 -14.68
C LYS A 235 -19.74 23.47 -13.44
N LYS A 236 -20.81 22.68 -13.42
CA LYS A 236 -20.85 21.48 -12.56
C LYS A 236 -19.77 20.54 -13.07
N ILE A 237 -18.56 20.74 -12.55
CA ILE A 237 -17.60 19.65 -12.37
C ILE A 237 -18.41 18.57 -11.67
N MET A 238 -18.95 17.60 -12.42
CA MET A 238 -19.35 16.36 -11.81
C MET A 238 -18.05 15.86 -11.18
N PRO A 239 -17.97 15.79 -9.84
CA PRO A 239 -16.76 15.31 -9.21
C PRO A 239 -16.46 13.96 -9.86
N ALA A 240 -15.21 13.78 -10.34
CA ALA A 240 -14.78 12.53 -10.92
C ALA A 240 -15.30 11.40 -10.02
N GLU A 241 -16.12 10.52 -10.58
CA GLU A 241 -16.77 9.50 -9.76
C GLU A 241 -15.68 8.70 -9.05
N ARG A 242 -15.83 8.54 -7.73
CA ARG A 242 -14.81 7.85 -6.94
C ARG A 242 -14.74 6.39 -7.38
N ARG A 243 -13.60 6.00 -7.95
CA ARG A 243 -13.33 4.61 -8.33
C ARG A 243 -12.53 3.91 -7.24
N ILE A 244 -13.11 2.88 -6.61
CA ILE A 244 -12.42 1.99 -5.66
C ILE A 244 -12.64 0.55 -6.14
N TYR A 245 -11.57 -0.14 -6.50
CA TYR A 245 -11.64 -1.53 -6.99
C TYR A 245 -10.32 -2.26 -6.72
N ALA A 246 -10.38 -3.59 -6.67
CA ALA A 246 -9.19 -4.43 -6.62
C ALA A 246 -8.66 -4.68 -8.04
N LEU A 247 -7.33 -4.69 -8.21
CA LEU A 247 -6.71 -5.12 -9.47
C LEU A 247 -7.00 -6.61 -9.72
N PRO A 248 -7.03 -7.05 -10.99
CA PRO A 248 -7.23 -8.46 -11.33
C PRO A 248 -6.24 -9.41 -10.63
N ASN A 249 -6.75 -10.52 -10.11
CA ASN A 249 -5.94 -11.47 -9.35
C ASN A 249 -4.90 -12.21 -10.20
N ASN A 250 -5.15 -12.35 -11.50
CA ASN A 250 -4.29 -13.04 -12.47
C ASN A 250 -3.03 -12.25 -12.87
N LEU A 251 -2.88 -10.99 -12.45
CA LEU A 251 -1.65 -10.24 -12.67
C LEU A 251 -0.53 -10.77 -11.78
N MET A 252 0.65 -10.94 -12.36
CA MET A 252 1.88 -11.26 -11.62
C MET A 252 2.17 -10.18 -10.55
N PRO A 253 2.75 -10.54 -9.39
CA PRO A 253 3.05 -9.57 -8.34
C PRO A 253 3.93 -8.41 -8.81
N GLU A 254 4.91 -8.67 -9.68
CA GLU A 254 5.76 -7.63 -10.27
C GLU A 254 4.95 -6.63 -11.14
N VAL A 255 3.98 -7.12 -11.91
CA VAL A 255 3.11 -6.28 -12.76
C VAL A 255 2.20 -5.39 -11.90
N LYS A 256 1.64 -5.92 -10.81
CA LYS A 256 0.85 -5.13 -9.85
C LYS A 256 1.69 -3.99 -9.25
N ALA A 257 2.93 -4.28 -8.87
CA ALA A 257 3.85 -3.26 -8.35
C ALA A 257 4.14 -2.16 -9.38
N VAL A 258 4.41 -2.52 -10.64
CA VAL A 258 4.66 -1.53 -11.71
C VAL A 258 3.41 -0.72 -12.04
N THR A 259 2.22 -1.33 -12.01
CA THR A 259 0.94 -0.63 -12.24
C THR A 259 0.77 0.52 -11.27
N PHE A 260 1.02 0.28 -9.97
CA PHE A 260 0.96 1.35 -8.98
C PHE A 260 2.09 2.36 -9.13
N ALA A 261 3.33 1.90 -9.39
CA ALA A 261 4.45 2.82 -9.55
C ALA A 261 4.29 3.79 -10.75
N LYS A 262 3.62 3.35 -11.83
CA LYS A 262 3.42 4.15 -13.04
C LYS A 262 2.45 5.32 -12.87
N CYS A 263 1.61 5.38 -11.83
CA CYS A 263 0.71 6.54 -11.65
C CYS A 263 1.45 7.85 -11.39
N SER A 264 2.70 7.79 -10.89
CA SER A 264 3.56 8.97 -10.76
C SER A 264 4.02 9.54 -12.11
N ARG A 265 3.77 8.83 -13.22
CA ARG A 265 4.31 9.10 -14.57
C ARG A 265 3.28 8.95 -15.69
N SER A 266 2.05 8.56 -15.38
CA SER A 266 0.94 8.41 -16.32
C SER A 266 -0.31 9.05 -15.73
N ALA A 267 -1.03 9.80 -16.55
CA ALA A 267 -2.33 10.38 -16.18
C ALA A 267 -3.49 9.37 -16.29
N GLU A 268 -3.23 8.17 -16.81
CA GLU A 268 -4.26 7.14 -16.97
C GLU A 268 -4.60 6.46 -15.63
N PRO A 269 -5.83 5.96 -15.46
CA PRO A 269 -6.21 5.17 -14.30
C PRO A 269 -5.52 3.79 -14.27
N PHE A 270 -5.43 3.19 -13.08
CA PHE A 270 -4.67 1.97 -12.85
C PHE A 270 -5.11 0.76 -13.69
N ASP A 271 -6.39 0.65 -14.05
CA ASP A 271 -6.90 -0.44 -14.88
C ASP A 271 -6.36 -0.36 -16.31
N LYS A 272 -6.25 0.84 -16.88
CA LYS A 272 -5.63 1.05 -18.19
C LYS A 272 -4.12 0.86 -18.14
N ILE A 273 -3.45 1.40 -17.11
CA ILE A 273 -2.02 1.18 -16.92
C ILE A 273 -1.69 -0.32 -16.87
N ALA A 274 -2.51 -1.10 -16.14
CA ALA A 274 -2.32 -2.55 -16.05
C ALA A 274 -2.45 -3.27 -17.39
N GLN A 275 -3.36 -2.84 -18.26
CA GLN A 275 -3.59 -3.44 -19.59
C GLN A 275 -2.41 -3.21 -20.56
N GLU A 276 -1.63 -2.14 -20.37
CA GLU A 276 -0.48 -1.82 -21.22
C GLU A 276 0.82 -2.53 -20.82
N LEU A 277 0.84 -3.13 -19.63
CA LEU A 277 2.00 -3.79 -19.05
C LEU A 277 2.06 -5.26 -19.47
N THR A 278 3.25 -5.67 -19.91
CA THR A 278 3.63 -7.08 -20.04
C THR A 278 4.62 -7.43 -18.92
N ASP A 279 4.91 -8.72 -18.76
CA ASP A 279 5.92 -9.18 -17.81
C ASP A 279 7.30 -8.59 -18.15
N GLU A 280 7.68 -8.53 -19.43
CA GLU A 280 8.96 -7.97 -19.88
C GLU A 280 9.06 -6.48 -19.58
N LYS A 281 8.03 -5.69 -19.94
CA LYS A 281 8.00 -4.25 -19.64
C LYS A 281 8.05 -3.97 -18.14
N SER A 282 7.48 -4.87 -17.34
CA SER A 282 7.49 -4.76 -15.88
C SER A 282 8.87 -5.10 -15.30
N ALA A 283 9.52 -6.14 -15.83
CA ALA A 283 10.89 -6.50 -15.46
C ALA A 283 11.89 -5.38 -15.82
N GLU A 284 11.83 -4.83 -17.03
CA GLU A 284 12.66 -3.68 -17.45
C GLU A 284 12.47 -2.47 -16.53
N PHE A 285 11.22 -2.22 -16.13
CA PHE A 285 10.91 -1.14 -15.19
C PHE A 285 11.53 -1.39 -13.82
N HIS A 286 11.43 -2.60 -13.28
CA HIS A 286 12.04 -2.96 -12.00
C HIS A 286 13.57 -2.88 -12.05
N GLU A 287 14.21 -3.40 -13.10
CA GLU A 287 15.66 -3.33 -13.27
C GLU A 287 16.15 -1.88 -13.30
N LYS A 288 15.42 -0.99 -13.99
CA LYS A 288 15.76 0.44 -14.03
C LYS A 288 15.52 1.13 -12.68
N TRP A 289 14.33 0.99 -12.11
CA TRP A 289 13.88 1.85 -11.01
C TRP A 289 14.09 1.26 -9.62
N VAL A 290 13.83 -0.02 -9.44
CA VAL A 290 14.00 -0.69 -8.14
C VAL A 290 15.47 -1.00 -7.92
N VAL A 291 16.09 -1.68 -8.88
CA VAL A 291 17.50 -2.07 -8.80
C VAL A 291 18.43 -0.88 -9.08
N GLY A 292 18.24 -0.18 -10.21
CA GLY A 292 19.13 0.91 -10.61
C GLY A 292 19.04 2.18 -9.77
N PHE A 293 17.82 2.69 -9.54
CA PHE A 293 17.60 3.95 -8.80
C PHE A 293 17.30 3.74 -7.30
N GLY A 294 17.19 2.51 -6.82
CA GLY A 294 16.97 2.22 -5.40
C GLY A 294 15.57 2.54 -4.87
N HIS A 295 14.55 2.64 -5.75
CA HIS A 295 13.15 2.86 -5.36
C HIS A 295 12.51 1.57 -4.79
N SER A 296 13.10 1.04 -3.72
CA SER A 296 12.75 -0.26 -3.12
C SER A 296 11.32 -0.35 -2.58
N SER A 297 10.66 0.77 -2.27
CA SER A 297 9.25 0.76 -1.81
C SER A 297 8.28 0.24 -2.86
N ILE A 298 8.62 0.30 -4.16
CA ILE A 298 7.79 -0.27 -5.24
C ILE A 298 7.64 -1.78 -5.04
N ALA A 299 8.69 -2.44 -4.57
CA ALA A 299 8.70 -3.89 -4.31
C ALA A 299 7.72 -4.29 -3.20
N GLU A 300 7.30 -3.37 -2.32
CA GLU A 300 6.34 -3.67 -1.24
C GLU A 300 4.94 -4.04 -1.77
N HIS A 301 4.59 -3.61 -2.98
CA HIS A 301 3.34 -3.99 -3.64
C HIS A 301 3.34 -5.41 -4.21
N ALA A 302 4.52 -6.02 -4.42
CA ALA A 302 4.64 -7.41 -4.81
C ALA A 302 4.60 -8.26 -3.54
N VAL A 303 3.52 -9.00 -3.34
CA VAL A 303 3.29 -9.85 -2.16
C VAL A 303 3.19 -11.30 -2.59
N ILE A 304 3.91 -12.19 -1.89
CA ILE A 304 3.86 -13.63 -2.11
C ILE A 304 3.55 -14.37 -0.81
N SER A 305 3.05 -15.60 -0.94
CA SER A 305 2.81 -16.51 0.17
C SER A 305 3.70 -17.75 0.00
N LEU A 306 4.44 -18.11 1.06
CA LEU A 306 5.34 -19.25 1.10
C LEU A 306 4.89 -20.23 2.19
N ALA A 307 4.87 -21.52 1.86
CA ALA A 307 4.75 -22.61 2.83
C ALA A 307 6.15 -23.14 3.14
N VAL A 308 6.53 -23.07 4.41
CA VAL A 308 7.86 -23.49 4.90
C VAL A 308 7.64 -24.67 5.84
N GLU A 309 7.95 -25.87 5.39
CA GLU A 309 7.62 -27.11 6.11
C GLU A 309 8.85 -27.91 6.46
N ASN A 310 8.73 -28.74 7.51
CA ASN A 310 9.81 -29.60 8.00
C ASN A 310 11.10 -28.83 8.37
N VAL A 311 10.94 -27.66 9.00
CA VAL A 311 12.06 -26.84 9.51
C VAL A 311 12.09 -26.88 11.04
N SER A 312 13.27 -26.71 11.65
CA SER A 312 13.41 -26.72 13.10
C SER A 312 12.65 -25.57 13.77
N ASN A 313 12.44 -25.69 15.10
CA ASN A 313 11.88 -24.58 15.85
C ASN A 313 12.83 -23.38 15.92
N ILE A 314 14.16 -23.58 15.78
CA ILE A 314 15.10 -22.46 15.68
C ILE A 314 14.84 -21.68 14.39
N ALA A 315 14.64 -22.39 13.28
CA ALA A 315 14.41 -21.78 11.97
C ALA A 315 13.16 -20.92 11.95
N THR A 316 12.05 -21.42 12.50
CA THR A 316 10.82 -20.62 12.55
C THR A 316 11.01 -19.35 13.37
N LYS A 317 11.78 -19.35 14.47
CA LYS A 317 12.05 -18.12 15.23
C LYS A 317 12.97 -17.13 14.52
N VAL A 318 13.89 -17.60 13.68
CA VAL A 318 14.73 -16.71 12.85
C VAL A 318 13.89 -16.06 11.73
N ILE A 319 12.98 -16.83 11.12
CA ILE A 319 12.08 -16.37 10.06
C ILE A 319 11.03 -15.40 10.61
N GLU A 320 10.35 -15.77 11.69
CA GLU A 320 9.30 -14.94 12.32
C GLU A 320 9.84 -13.67 12.98
N ASP A 321 11.16 -13.49 13.07
CA ASP A 321 11.76 -12.23 13.52
C ASP A 321 11.65 -11.10 12.46
N SER A 322 11.29 -11.42 11.21
CA SER A 322 10.87 -10.42 10.21
C SER A 322 9.51 -9.83 10.58
N ARG A 323 9.48 -8.52 10.85
CA ARG A 323 8.30 -7.86 11.46
C ARG A 323 7.20 -7.58 10.46
N LEU A 324 7.56 -7.27 9.21
CA LEU A 324 6.64 -6.85 8.15
C LEU A 324 6.16 -8.04 7.30
N ALA A 325 5.67 -9.07 7.98
CA ALA A 325 5.13 -10.29 7.39
C ALA A 325 4.02 -10.89 8.27
N SER A 326 3.19 -11.72 7.66
CA SER A 326 2.15 -12.51 8.34
C SER A 326 2.60 -13.96 8.46
N PHE A 327 2.35 -14.59 9.61
CA PHE A 327 2.80 -15.95 9.90
C PHE A 327 1.72 -16.79 10.56
N THR A 328 1.69 -18.07 10.23
CA THR A 328 0.94 -19.10 10.96
C THR A 328 1.81 -20.35 11.10
N GLU A 329 2.28 -20.60 12.32
CA GLU A 329 3.09 -21.77 12.66
C GLU A 329 2.25 -22.86 13.33
N LYS A 330 2.57 -24.13 13.05
CA LYS A 330 2.01 -25.30 13.73
C LYS A 330 2.15 -25.18 15.25
N SER A 331 1.02 -25.25 15.95
CA SER A 331 0.96 -25.02 17.40
C SER A 331 1.39 -26.25 18.19
N SER A 332 2.41 -26.10 19.03
CA SER A 332 2.77 -27.10 20.05
C SER A 332 1.79 -27.20 21.21
N ARG A 333 0.80 -26.30 21.28
CA ARG A 333 -0.29 -26.35 22.25
C ARG A 333 -1.45 -27.24 21.80
N TYR A 334 -1.56 -27.52 20.50
CA TYR A 334 -2.72 -28.24 19.93
C TYR A 334 -2.33 -29.49 19.14
N GLN A 335 -1.08 -29.56 18.69
CA GLN A 335 -0.57 -30.65 17.85
C GLN A 335 0.41 -31.51 18.63
N ILE A 336 0.32 -32.83 18.41
CA ILE A 336 1.26 -33.81 18.93
C ILE A 336 2.40 -33.95 17.91
N PHE A 337 3.63 -34.03 18.39
CA PHE A 337 4.84 -34.20 17.57
C PHE A 337 5.29 -35.67 17.61
N ASN A 338 6.03 -36.09 16.58
CA ASN A 338 6.53 -37.46 16.41
C ASN A 338 8.06 -37.41 16.37
N LYS A 339 8.73 -38.39 16.98
CA LYS A 339 10.18 -38.56 16.98
C LYS A 339 10.84 -38.69 15.59
N ASP A 340 10.12 -39.12 14.56
CA ASP A 340 10.63 -39.22 13.18
C ASP A 340 10.88 -37.85 12.52
N LYS A 341 10.47 -36.76 13.18
CA LYS A 341 10.52 -35.39 12.67
C LYS A 341 11.47 -34.54 13.51
N LEU A 342 12.76 -34.86 13.42
CA LEU A 342 13.86 -34.15 14.08
C LEU A 342 14.86 -33.63 13.05
N TYR A 343 15.30 -32.38 13.23
CA TYR A 343 16.40 -31.81 12.47
C TYR A 343 17.72 -32.47 12.88
N MET A 344 18.56 -32.77 11.89
CA MET A 344 19.85 -33.44 12.07
C MET A 344 20.97 -32.52 11.55
N PRO A 345 21.68 -31.79 12.42
CA PRO A 345 22.71 -30.85 11.98
C PRO A 345 23.89 -31.60 11.34
N GLU A 346 24.18 -31.30 10.06
CA GLU A 346 25.22 -31.98 9.26
C GLU A 346 26.58 -32.03 9.97
N GLY A 347 27.01 -30.91 10.56
CA GLY A 347 28.28 -30.83 11.29
C GLY A 347 28.36 -31.80 12.48
N ILE A 348 27.29 -31.95 13.24
CA ILE A 348 27.22 -32.90 14.36
C ILE A 348 27.14 -34.34 13.83
N MET A 349 26.32 -34.59 12.81
CA MET A 349 26.12 -35.92 12.24
C MET A 349 27.39 -36.51 11.62
N ASN A 350 28.29 -35.65 11.14
CA ASN A 350 29.59 -36.04 10.58
C ASN A 350 30.72 -36.01 11.62
N SER A 351 30.39 -35.98 12.92
CA SER A 351 31.36 -35.91 14.02
C SER A 351 31.23 -37.07 15.00
N ASP A 352 32.21 -37.15 15.90
CA ASP A 352 32.24 -38.02 17.08
C ASP A 352 31.11 -37.73 18.10
N LEU A 353 30.39 -36.62 17.95
CA LEU A 353 29.29 -36.22 18.81
C LEU A 353 27.90 -36.67 18.31
N LYS A 354 27.85 -37.36 17.16
CA LYS A 354 26.60 -37.84 16.54
C LYS A 354 25.72 -38.62 17.52
N ASP A 355 26.28 -39.64 18.16
CA ASP A 355 25.51 -40.53 19.04
C ASP A 355 25.06 -39.81 20.32
N ILE A 356 25.86 -38.85 20.81
CA ILE A 356 25.50 -38.01 21.96
C ILE A 356 24.26 -37.17 21.62
N TYR A 357 24.25 -36.54 20.45
CA TYR A 357 23.09 -35.77 19.98
C TYR A 357 21.86 -36.65 19.80
N LEU A 358 21.98 -37.73 19.02
CA LEU A 358 20.86 -38.62 18.70
C LEU A 358 20.25 -39.23 19.97
N ASN A 359 21.08 -39.69 20.90
CA ASN A 359 20.60 -40.25 22.17
C ASN A 359 19.80 -39.21 22.97
N ALA A 360 20.31 -37.98 23.08
CA ALA A 360 19.63 -36.93 23.84
C ALA A 360 18.27 -36.53 23.23
N VAL A 361 18.21 -36.28 21.92
CA VAL A 361 16.93 -35.90 21.28
C VAL A 361 15.93 -37.05 21.25
N ASN A 362 16.38 -38.29 21.06
CA ASN A 362 15.50 -39.45 21.08
C ASN A 362 14.96 -39.74 22.48
N LEU A 363 15.78 -39.67 23.53
CA LEU A 363 15.29 -39.85 24.91
C LEU A 363 14.24 -38.81 25.31
N LEU A 364 14.39 -37.57 24.87
CA LEU A 364 13.37 -36.53 25.06
C LEU A 364 12.06 -36.89 24.34
N MET A 365 12.15 -37.34 23.09
CA MET A 365 10.98 -37.69 22.28
C MET A 365 10.31 -38.99 22.73
N ASP A 366 11.07 -40.00 23.15
CA ASP A 366 10.55 -41.24 23.71
C ASP A 366 9.82 -40.94 25.03
N ALA A 367 10.38 -40.08 25.90
CA ALA A 367 9.67 -39.63 27.09
C ALA A 367 8.39 -38.86 26.75
N TYR A 368 8.43 -37.98 25.75
CA TYR A 368 7.25 -37.24 25.26
C TYR A 368 6.15 -38.19 24.77
N GLU A 369 6.49 -39.19 23.94
CA GLU A 369 5.54 -40.17 23.39
C GLU A 369 4.96 -41.04 24.51
N GLU A 370 5.80 -41.60 25.37
CA GLU A 370 5.39 -42.46 26.48
C GLU A 370 4.49 -41.73 27.50
N MET A 371 4.75 -40.44 27.74
CA MET A 371 3.96 -39.63 28.68
C MET A 371 2.67 -39.07 28.06
N THR A 372 2.51 -39.13 26.73
CA THR A 372 1.39 -38.46 26.05
C THR A 372 0.02 -38.99 26.50
N ALA A 373 -0.23 -40.30 26.37
CA ALA A 373 -1.53 -40.87 26.74
C ALA A 373 -1.80 -40.78 28.26
N PRO A 374 -0.86 -41.16 29.16
CA PRO A 374 -1.08 -41.01 30.60
C PRO A 374 -1.35 -39.57 31.04
N MET A 375 -0.68 -38.58 30.42
CA MET A 375 -0.90 -37.18 30.74
C MET A 375 -2.28 -36.70 30.27
N MET A 376 -2.77 -37.20 29.13
CA MET A 376 -4.14 -36.91 28.67
C MET A 376 -5.18 -37.45 29.65
N ASP A 377 -4.97 -38.65 30.19
CA ASP A 377 -5.86 -39.25 31.19
C ASP A 377 -5.81 -38.48 32.52
N PHE A 378 -4.60 -38.14 33.00
CA PHE A 378 -4.41 -37.31 34.19
C PHE A 378 -5.13 -35.95 34.06
N VAL A 379 -4.99 -35.26 32.92
CA VAL A 379 -5.65 -33.97 32.71
C VAL A 379 -7.17 -34.09 32.77
N LYS A 380 -7.75 -35.16 32.21
CA LYS A 380 -9.19 -35.42 32.27
C LYS A 380 -9.67 -35.74 33.68
N GLN A 381 -8.85 -36.41 34.48
CA GLN A 381 -9.15 -36.68 35.90
C GLN A 381 -9.07 -35.41 36.74
N LYS A 382 -8.02 -34.60 36.56
CA LYS A 382 -7.82 -33.33 37.29
C LYS A 382 -8.87 -32.28 36.94
N TYR A 383 -9.32 -32.26 35.69
CA TYR A 383 -10.29 -31.30 35.20
C TYR A 383 -11.48 -32.02 34.53
N PRO A 384 -12.42 -32.57 35.31
CA PRO A 384 -13.55 -33.32 34.77
C PRO A 384 -14.46 -32.45 33.89
N LYS A 385 -15.17 -33.09 32.96
CA LYS A 385 -16.09 -32.41 32.03
C LYS A 385 -17.26 -31.79 32.80
N PRO A 386 -17.52 -30.48 32.69
CA PRO A 386 -18.77 -29.88 33.16
C PRO A 386 -19.99 -30.47 32.44
N ASP A 387 -21.13 -30.59 33.13
CA ASP A 387 -22.35 -31.18 32.57
C ASP A 387 -22.84 -30.44 31.32
N ASP A 388 -22.72 -29.11 31.32
CA ASP A 388 -23.15 -28.19 30.27
C ASP A 388 -22.15 -28.02 29.11
N GLN A 389 -20.94 -28.59 29.23
CA GLN A 389 -19.91 -28.45 28.21
C GLN A 389 -20.01 -29.53 27.12
N ASP A 390 -19.94 -29.08 25.87
CA ASP A 390 -19.83 -29.93 24.67
C ASP A 390 -18.61 -30.87 24.73
N GLU A 391 -18.81 -32.14 24.37
CA GLU A 391 -17.80 -33.19 24.49
C GLU A 391 -16.60 -32.97 23.55
N LYS A 392 -16.84 -32.46 22.33
CA LYS A 392 -15.78 -32.18 21.36
C LYS A 392 -14.90 -31.04 21.83
N LEU A 393 -15.51 -29.97 22.36
CA LEU A 393 -14.80 -28.84 22.98
C LEU A 393 -14.01 -29.29 24.21
N TYR A 394 -14.59 -30.09 25.10
CA TYR A 394 -13.91 -30.62 26.28
C TYR A 394 -12.66 -31.44 25.91
N ASN A 395 -12.79 -32.35 24.95
CA ASN A 395 -11.67 -33.16 24.48
C ASN A 395 -10.56 -32.30 23.83
N MET A 396 -10.93 -31.26 23.07
CA MET A 396 -9.97 -30.33 22.49
C MET A 396 -9.20 -29.54 23.57
N VAL A 397 -9.90 -29.02 24.59
CA VAL A 397 -9.29 -28.28 25.70
C VAL A 397 -8.40 -29.19 26.55
N SER A 398 -8.84 -30.41 26.83
CA SER A 398 -8.06 -31.41 27.59
C SER A 398 -6.79 -31.81 26.86
N LYS A 399 -6.88 -32.06 25.55
CA LYS A 399 -5.70 -32.28 24.70
C LYS A 399 -4.74 -31.08 24.76
N ALA A 400 -5.27 -29.86 24.66
CA ALA A 400 -4.45 -28.67 24.69
C ALA A 400 -3.68 -28.51 26.01
N ARG A 401 -4.34 -28.80 27.15
CA ARG A 401 -3.72 -28.81 28.48
C ARG A 401 -2.62 -29.87 28.63
N ALA A 402 -2.83 -31.06 28.07
CA ALA A 402 -1.79 -32.09 28.06
C ALA A 402 -0.59 -31.67 27.20
N CYS A 403 -0.84 -31.16 26.00
CA CYS A 403 0.21 -30.63 25.11
C CYS A 403 0.97 -29.45 25.75
N ASP A 404 0.29 -28.55 26.46
CA ASP A 404 0.90 -27.41 27.18
C ASP A 404 1.92 -27.89 28.23
N ASN A 405 1.70 -29.04 28.86
CA ASN A 405 2.65 -29.63 29.81
C ASN A 405 3.77 -30.42 29.13
N LEU A 406 3.42 -31.24 28.14
CA LEU A 406 4.38 -32.14 27.47
C LEU A 406 5.34 -31.39 26.55
N ARG A 407 4.93 -30.24 25.99
CA ARG A 407 5.79 -29.45 25.09
C ARG A 407 7.12 -29.06 25.72
N TYR A 408 7.21 -29.04 27.05
CA TYR A 408 8.45 -28.79 27.81
C TYR A 408 9.57 -29.80 27.51
N LEU A 409 9.22 -31.01 27.05
CA LEU A 409 10.17 -32.04 26.62
C LEU A 409 10.61 -31.91 25.16
N LEU A 410 9.92 -31.12 24.33
CA LEU A 410 10.23 -31.05 22.90
C LEU A 410 11.60 -30.39 22.69
N PRO A 411 12.59 -31.06 22.07
CA PRO A 411 13.86 -30.45 21.69
C PRO A 411 13.61 -29.38 20.63
N SER A 412 14.43 -28.33 20.60
CA SER A 412 14.33 -27.29 19.56
C SER A 412 14.60 -27.83 18.14
N ALA A 413 15.24 -29.00 18.02
CA ALA A 413 15.37 -29.80 16.81
C ALA A 413 14.06 -30.30 16.21
N VAL A 414 12.97 -30.39 16.98
CA VAL A 414 11.71 -30.94 16.45
C VAL A 414 11.22 -30.10 15.26
N LEU A 415 10.84 -30.78 14.18
CA LEU A 415 10.43 -30.12 12.94
C LEU A 415 8.98 -29.63 13.02
N THR A 416 8.76 -28.47 12.42
CA THR A 416 7.48 -27.77 12.39
C THR A 416 7.22 -27.17 11.01
N ASN A 417 6.02 -26.60 10.83
CA ASN A 417 5.59 -25.96 9.59
C ASN A 417 5.14 -24.52 9.88
N LEU A 418 5.40 -23.64 8.92
CA LEU A 418 5.15 -22.21 8.96
C LEU A 418 4.59 -21.74 7.62
N GLY A 419 3.36 -21.23 7.61
CA GLY A 419 2.86 -20.42 6.50
C GLY A 419 3.28 -18.97 6.67
N MET A 420 3.74 -18.33 5.60
CA MET A 420 4.17 -16.92 5.60
C MET A 420 3.55 -16.17 4.40
N THR A 421 3.12 -14.92 4.62
CA THR A 421 2.82 -13.96 3.55
C THR A 421 3.66 -12.71 3.76
N ILE A 422 4.39 -12.29 2.73
CA ILE A 422 5.45 -11.29 2.83
C ILE A 422 5.54 -10.48 1.52
N ASN A 423 5.87 -9.20 1.63
CA ASN A 423 6.19 -8.39 0.46
C ASN A 423 7.64 -8.62 0.00
N THR A 424 7.97 -8.40 -1.27
CA THR A 424 9.28 -8.82 -1.79
C THR A 424 10.45 -8.00 -1.25
N ARG A 425 10.23 -6.74 -0.82
CA ARG A 425 11.26 -5.95 -0.14
C ARG A 425 11.69 -6.60 1.17
N GLU A 426 10.72 -6.99 2.01
CA GLU A 426 11.02 -7.66 3.27
C GLU A 426 11.53 -9.09 3.06
N LEU A 427 11.07 -9.78 2.00
CA LEU A 427 11.57 -11.10 1.63
C LEU A 427 13.04 -11.06 1.19
N GLU A 428 13.46 -10.04 0.44
CA GLU A 428 14.87 -9.82 0.10
C GLU A 428 15.72 -9.70 1.37
N HIS A 429 15.29 -8.89 2.34
CA HIS A 429 15.95 -8.74 3.64
C HIS A 429 16.00 -10.06 4.43
N LEU A 430 14.90 -10.81 4.46
CA LEU A 430 14.84 -12.11 5.12
C LEU A 430 15.79 -13.13 4.47
N ILE A 431 15.80 -13.25 3.14
CA ILE A 431 16.70 -14.15 2.41
C ILE A 431 18.17 -13.77 2.68
N ALA A 432 18.51 -12.48 2.58
CA ALA A 432 19.86 -12.01 2.87
C ALA A 432 20.28 -12.33 4.32
N LYS A 433 19.36 -12.15 5.28
CA LYS A 433 19.56 -12.52 6.70
C LYS A 433 19.82 -14.02 6.87
N LEU A 434 19.01 -14.88 6.23
CA LEU A 434 19.12 -16.33 6.30
C LEU A 434 20.44 -16.84 5.68
N LEU A 435 20.79 -16.37 4.49
CA LEU A 435 22.04 -16.69 3.81
C LEU A 435 23.30 -16.22 4.58
N SER A 436 23.14 -15.24 5.48
CA SER A 436 24.23 -14.68 6.31
C SER A 436 24.29 -15.26 7.71
N HIS A 437 23.40 -16.21 8.04
CA HIS A 437 23.31 -16.80 9.37
C HIS A 437 24.39 -17.88 9.57
N PRO A 438 24.96 -18.07 10.79
CA PRO A 438 25.99 -19.09 11.02
C PRO A 438 25.51 -20.53 10.81
N LEU A 439 24.29 -20.84 11.24
CA LEU A 439 23.69 -22.18 11.07
C LEU A 439 23.44 -22.53 9.59
N LYS A 440 23.89 -23.71 9.18
CA LYS A 440 23.69 -24.28 7.83
C LYS A 440 22.21 -24.40 7.45
N GLU A 441 21.35 -24.83 8.37
CA GLU A 441 19.89 -24.91 8.15
C GLU A 441 19.31 -23.59 7.60
N MET A 442 19.69 -22.45 8.20
CA MET A 442 19.19 -21.15 7.78
C MET A 442 19.69 -20.78 6.39
N GLN A 443 20.95 -21.11 6.07
CA GLN A 443 21.53 -20.86 4.75
C GLN A 443 20.81 -21.68 3.68
N ASP A 444 20.50 -22.94 3.97
CA ASP A 444 19.77 -23.83 3.07
C ASP A 444 18.34 -23.36 2.85
N ILE A 445 17.62 -23.04 3.93
CA ILE A 445 16.27 -22.45 3.84
C ILE A 445 16.32 -21.14 3.03
N GLY A 446 17.29 -20.26 3.26
CA GLY A 446 17.44 -19.01 2.53
C GLY A 446 17.65 -19.23 1.02
N LYS A 447 18.44 -20.26 0.65
CA LYS A 447 18.68 -20.64 -0.75
C LYS A 447 17.41 -21.19 -1.40
N GLU A 448 16.73 -22.12 -0.74
CA GLU A 448 15.50 -22.75 -1.22
C GLU A 448 14.34 -21.74 -1.34
N MET A 449 14.20 -20.85 -0.34
CA MET A 449 13.24 -19.74 -0.38
C MET A 449 13.49 -18.81 -1.56
N LYS A 450 14.75 -18.44 -1.81
CA LYS A 450 15.12 -17.60 -2.96
C LYS A 450 14.76 -18.28 -4.27
N GLU A 451 15.15 -19.54 -4.44
CA GLU A 451 14.88 -20.32 -5.64
C GLU A 451 13.38 -20.37 -5.95
N LYS A 452 12.56 -20.75 -4.95
CA LYS A 452 11.11 -20.86 -5.12
C LYS A 452 10.43 -19.51 -5.33
N ALA A 453 10.87 -18.46 -4.65
CA ALA A 453 10.28 -17.13 -4.80
C ALA A 453 10.64 -16.48 -6.14
N MET A 454 11.81 -16.78 -6.71
CA MET A 454 12.21 -16.29 -8.05
C MET A 454 11.33 -16.84 -9.17
N GLU A 455 10.60 -17.94 -8.97
CA GLU A 455 9.58 -18.42 -9.93
C GLU A 455 8.42 -17.41 -10.10
N ALA A 456 8.15 -16.59 -9.07
CA ALA A 456 7.07 -15.60 -9.08
C ALA A 456 7.54 -14.14 -9.20
N VAL A 457 8.73 -13.82 -8.70
CA VAL A 457 9.27 -12.44 -8.62
C VAL A 457 10.77 -12.40 -8.95
N PRO A 458 11.18 -12.83 -10.17
CA PRO A 458 12.58 -13.05 -10.52
C PRO A 458 13.43 -11.77 -10.48
N THR A 459 12.86 -10.63 -10.87
CA THR A 459 13.58 -9.37 -10.97
C THR A 459 13.86 -8.80 -9.59
N LEU A 460 12.85 -8.83 -8.71
CA LEU A 460 12.92 -8.23 -7.37
C LEU A 460 13.83 -8.99 -6.40
N LEU A 461 14.07 -10.29 -6.61
CA LEU A 461 14.91 -11.11 -5.72
C LEU A 461 16.29 -11.46 -6.28
N LYS A 462 16.62 -11.01 -7.49
CA LYS A 462 17.89 -11.28 -8.18
C LYS A 462 19.10 -11.04 -7.26
N PHE A 463 19.09 -9.93 -6.53
CA PHE A 463 20.20 -9.49 -5.67
C PHE A 463 20.06 -9.85 -4.19
N ALA A 464 19.04 -10.65 -3.82
CA ALA A 464 18.91 -11.21 -2.47
C ALA A 464 20.05 -12.20 -2.21
N ASN A 465 21.21 -11.71 -1.75
CA ASN A 465 22.44 -12.47 -1.60
C ASN A 465 22.94 -12.46 -0.16
N LYS A 466 23.90 -13.34 0.14
CA LYS A 466 24.62 -13.30 1.42
C LYS A 466 25.22 -11.91 1.64
N ASN A 467 24.99 -11.37 2.82
CA ASN A 467 25.56 -10.12 3.29
C ASN A 467 26.78 -10.41 4.18
N ASN A 468 27.98 -10.24 3.62
CA ASN A 468 29.23 -10.52 4.34
C ASN A 468 29.40 -9.63 5.57
N TYR A 469 28.96 -8.36 5.51
CA TYR A 469 29.00 -7.47 6.68
C TYR A 469 28.20 -8.06 7.85
N ILE A 470 26.97 -8.54 7.61
CA ILE A 470 26.15 -9.16 8.67
C ILE A 470 26.84 -10.42 9.22
N ALA A 471 27.30 -11.30 8.34
CA ALA A 471 27.90 -12.57 8.74
C ALA A 471 29.19 -12.37 9.56
N GLU A 472 30.11 -11.53 9.06
CA GLU A 472 31.39 -11.25 9.72
C GLU A 472 31.19 -10.46 11.00
N THR A 473 30.33 -9.43 10.99
CA THR A 473 30.06 -8.63 12.19
C THR A 473 29.47 -9.48 13.31
N LYS A 474 28.46 -10.31 13.02
CA LYS A 474 27.88 -11.20 14.06
C LYS A 474 28.88 -12.20 14.60
N LYS A 475 29.74 -12.76 13.74
CA LYS A 475 30.83 -13.65 14.16
C LYS A 475 31.81 -12.93 15.10
N GLN A 476 32.25 -11.74 14.74
CA GLN A 476 33.18 -10.98 15.58
C GLN A 476 32.54 -10.51 16.89
N LEU A 477 31.28 -10.07 16.86
CA LEU A 477 30.55 -9.70 18.08
C LEU A 477 30.34 -10.90 19.01
N SER A 478 30.08 -12.10 18.47
CA SER A 478 30.00 -13.33 19.26
C SER A 478 31.33 -13.64 19.95
N ASN A 479 32.45 -13.50 19.22
CA ASN A 479 33.78 -13.64 19.81
C ASN A 479 34.00 -12.60 20.92
N ILE A 480 33.70 -11.32 20.65
CA ILE A 480 33.82 -10.23 21.63
C ILE A 480 33.02 -10.51 22.89
N ALA A 481 31.76 -10.88 22.77
CA ALA A 481 30.94 -11.24 23.92
C ALA A 481 31.57 -12.40 24.72
N LYS A 482 32.17 -13.39 24.05
CA LYS A 482 32.80 -14.54 24.73
C LYS A 482 34.03 -14.14 25.56
N TRP A 483 34.93 -13.29 25.05
CA TRP A 483 36.14 -12.91 25.80
C TRP A 483 35.93 -11.75 26.77
N GLU A 484 34.94 -10.89 26.53
CA GLU A 484 34.65 -9.73 27.38
C GLU A 484 33.62 -10.04 28.48
N LEU A 485 32.56 -10.80 28.17
CA LEU A 485 31.42 -11.02 29.07
C LEU A 485 31.34 -12.45 29.64
N GLY A 486 32.08 -13.39 29.05
CA GLY A 486 32.07 -14.79 29.48
C GLY A 486 30.72 -15.49 29.33
N ARG A 487 30.48 -16.53 30.15
CA ARG A 487 29.26 -17.34 30.11
C ARG A 487 28.80 -17.68 31.52
N GLU A 488 27.98 -16.81 32.10
CA GLU A 488 27.38 -17.02 33.41
C GLU A 488 25.85 -16.97 33.35
N ALA A 489 25.17 -17.60 34.32
CA ALA A 489 23.71 -17.61 34.38
C ALA A 489 23.11 -16.23 34.70
N GLY A 490 23.87 -15.39 35.40
CA GLY A 490 23.44 -14.06 35.83
C GLY A 490 22.20 -14.09 36.73
N ASN A 491 21.45 -12.98 36.70
CA ASN A 491 20.21 -12.80 37.46
C ASN A 491 19.07 -13.70 36.92
N ASN A 492 18.33 -14.37 37.79
CA ASN A 492 17.22 -15.26 37.41
C ASN A 492 15.82 -14.58 37.48
N GLN A 493 15.76 -13.25 37.56
CA GLN A 493 14.50 -12.50 37.51
C GLN A 493 13.80 -12.66 36.15
N ALA A 494 12.50 -12.89 36.22
CA ALA A 494 11.67 -13.16 35.03
C ALA A 494 11.44 -11.94 34.15
N VAL A 495 11.18 -10.78 34.74
CA VAL A 495 10.90 -9.53 34.04
C VAL A 495 11.52 -8.38 34.81
N THR A 496 12.34 -7.58 34.13
CA THR A 496 12.93 -6.34 34.64
C THR A 496 12.73 -5.23 33.61
N ILE A 497 12.22 -4.06 34.03
CA ILE A 497 12.26 -2.86 33.18
C ILE A 497 13.65 -2.24 33.32
N VAL A 498 14.42 -2.28 32.24
CA VAL A 498 15.82 -1.79 32.22
C VAL A 498 15.94 -0.37 31.67
N ASN A 499 14.95 0.10 30.91
CA ASN A 499 14.87 1.47 30.42
C ASN A 499 13.41 1.88 30.15
N TYR A 500 13.06 3.15 30.34
CA TYR A 500 11.72 3.69 30.04
C TYR A 500 11.71 5.22 29.97
N ASP A 501 10.66 5.80 29.37
CA ASP A 501 10.41 7.24 29.37
C ASP A 501 10.01 7.74 30.77
N LYS A 502 10.91 8.47 31.45
CA LYS A 502 10.65 9.00 32.81
C LYS A 502 9.51 10.00 32.87
N ASP A 503 9.35 10.82 31.82
CA ASP A 503 8.30 11.83 31.69
C ASP A 503 7.12 11.32 30.84
N ALA A 504 6.86 10.00 30.81
CA ALA A 504 5.90 9.38 29.91
C ALA A 504 4.51 10.01 29.93
N THR A 505 4.01 10.38 31.12
CA THR A 505 2.68 11.00 31.27
C THR A 505 2.61 12.33 30.52
N ASP A 506 3.59 13.20 30.71
CA ASP A 506 3.63 14.53 30.10
C ASP A 506 3.88 14.43 28.59
N LYS A 507 4.79 13.53 28.19
CA LYS A 507 5.08 13.23 26.79
C LYS A 507 3.84 12.70 26.06
N LEU A 508 3.07 11.82 26.70
CA LEU A 508 1.85 11.26 26.15
C LEU A 508 0.78 12.34 25.98
N ILE A 509 0.53 13.14 27.02
CA ILE A 509 -0.47 14.21 26.98
C ILE A 509 -0.10 15.25 25.91
N ALA A 510 1.18 15.62 25.80
CA ALA A 510 1.64 16.51 24.73
C ALA A 510 1.37 15.92 23.34
N GLY A 511 1.66 14.62 23.15
CA GLY A 511 1.34 13.91 21.92
C GLY A 511 -0.16 13.87 21.61
N ILE A 512 -1.01 13.56 22.61
CA ILE A 512 -2.47 13.51 22.48
C ILE A 512 -3.04 14.87 22.07
N LEU A 513 -2.55 15.96 22.65
CA LEU A 513 -3.06 17.31 22.38
C LEU A 513 -2.49 17.93 21.08
N TYR A 514 -1.36 17.42 20.58
CA TYR A 514 -0.66 17.99 19.42
C TYR A 514 -1.53 18.13 18.16
N PRO A 515 -2.33 17.10 17.74
CA PRO A 515 -3.19 17.23 16.56
C PRO A 515 -4.34 18.24 16.71
N TYR A 516 -4.59 18.74 17.93
CA TYR A 516 -5.71 19.63 18.28
C TYR A 516 -5.25 21.03 18.70
N SER A 517 -4.01 21.40 18.41
CA SER A 517 -3.41 22.68 18.77
C SER A 517 -2.57 23.23 17.63
N ASP A 518 -2.56 24.56 17.47
CA ASP A 518 -1.66 25.26 16.52
C ASP A 518 -0.25 25.51 17.11
N LEU A 519 0.03 25.00 18.31
CA LEU A 519 1.29 25.23 19.01
C LEU A 519 2.31 24.18 18.61
N SER A 520 3.59 24.55 18.65
CA SER A 520 4.67 23.57 18.49
C SER A 520 4.66 22.55 19.63
N TYR A 521 5.25 21.37 19.39
CA TYR A 521 5.35 20.33 20.40
C TYR A 521 6.04 20.84 21.68
N GLU A 522 7.08 21.67 21.54
CA GLU A 522 7.81 22.21 22.68
C GLU A 522 6.94 23.15 23.54
N GLU A 523 6.12 24.00 22.91
CA GLU A 523 5.19 24.89 23.62
C GLU A 523 4.10 24.09 24.35
N ILE A 524 3.56 23.06 23.71
CA ILE A 524 2.58 22.15 24.35
C ILE A 524 3.24 21.45 25.53
N ALA A 525 4.43 20.87 25.35
CA ALA A 525 5.16 20.18 26.42
C ALA A 525 5.43 21.10 27.62
N ARG A 526 5.82 22.36 27.40
CA ARG A 526 6.00 23.35 28.48
C ARG A 526 4.68 23.63 29.21
N LYS A 527 3.55 23.72 28.50
CA LYS A 527 2.22 23.90 29.13
C LYS A 527 1.79 22.67 29.92
N VAL A 528 1.96 21.47 29.34
CA VAL A 528 1.61 20.19 29.96
C VAL A 528 2.40 19.94 31.24
N LYS A 529 3.71 20.26 31.24
CA LYS A 529 4.57 20.15 32.42
C LYS A 529 4.00 20.89 33.64
N ASN A 530 3.36 22.03 33.41
CA ASN A 530 2.76 22.88 34.45
C ASN A 530 1.30 22.52 34.76
N LEU A 531 0.71 21.51 34.11
CA LEU A 531 -0.66 21.08 34.42
C LEU A 531 -0.72 20.38 35.78
N PRO A 532 -1.72 20.68 36.61
CA PRO A 532 -2.08 19.87 37.77
C PRO A 532 -2.36 18.40 37.41
N ASN A 533 -2.05 17.47 38.33
CA ASN A 533 -2.18 16.02 38.10
C ASN A 533 -3.62 15.58 37.81
N ASP A 534 -4.63 16.21 38.40
CA ASP A 534 -6.05 15.95 38.14
C ASP A 534 -6.44 16.27 36.69
N LYS A 535 -5.88 17.35 36.13
CA LYS A 535 -6.07 17.69 34.72
C LYS A 535 -5.36 16.70 33.80
N LYS A 536 -4.17 16.26 34.18
CA LYS A 536 -3.42 15.24 33.44
C LYS A 536 -4.18 13.91 33.39
N GLU A 537 -4.67 13.45 34.53
CA GLU A 537 -5.51 12.25 34.62
C GLU A 537 -6.76 12.40 33.77
N LYS A 538 -7.50 13.51 33.88
CA LYS A 538 -8.69 13.76 33.05
C LYS A 538 -8.43 13.63 31.55
N ILE A 539 -7.30 14.13 31.05
CA ILE A 539 -6.94 14.02 29.62
C ILE A 539 -6.71 12.56 29.23
N ILE A 540 -6.00 11.80 30.07
CA ILE A 540 -5.74 10.37 29.84
C ILE A 540 -7.05 9.57 29.91
N ASP A 541 -7.92 9.89 30.86
CA ASP A 541 -9.23 9.25 31.05
C ASP A 541 -10.10 9.41 29.80
N GLU A 542 -10.19 10.62 29.26
CA GLU A 542 -10.90 10.90 28.02
C GLU A 542 -10.34 10.14 26.82
N THR A 543 -9.03 9.87 26.84
CA THR A 543 -8.35 9.15 25.76
C THR A 543 -8.59 7.64 25.82
N LEU A 544 -8.62 7.05 27.02
CA LEU A 544 -8.51 5.58 27.15
C LEU A 544 -9.74 4.90 27.76
N SER A 545 -10.61 5.61 28.48
CA SER A 545 -11.72 4.99 29.25
C SER A 545 -12.88 4.51 28.38
N ARG A 546 -13.08 5.13 27.21
CA ARG A 546 -14.18 4.78 26.27
C ARG A 546 -13.90 3.53 25.42
N ARG A 547 -12.70 2.94 25.50
CA ARG A 547 -12.34 1.79 24.67
C ARG A 547 -13.18 0.57 25.02
N GLU A 548 -13.69 -0.11 24.00
CA GLU A 548 -14.27 -1.44 24.08
C GLU A 548 -13.21 -2.54 23.88
N LYS A 549 -13.62 -3.81 23.95
CA LYS A 549 -12.72 -4.98 23.91
C LYS A 549 -11.76 -4.97 22.72
N PHE A 550 -12.25 -4.58 21.55
CA PHE A 550 -11.51 -4.65 20.28
C PHE A 550 -10.90 -3.31 19.85
N ASP A 551 -11.14 -2.23 20.60
CA ASP A 551 -10.59 -0.92 20.29
C ASP A 551 -9.09 -0.85 20.60
N GLN A 552 -8.33 -0.46 19.59
CA GLN A 552 -6.92 -0.15 19.74
C GLN A 552 -6.76 1.26 20.34
N PRO A 553 -5.83 1.46 21.28
CA PRO A 553 -5.48 2.81 21.72
C PRO A 553 -5.01 3.67 20.54
N LEU A 554 -5.11 4.99 20.71
CA LEU A 554 -4.67 5.97 19.71
C LEU A 554 -3.17 5.83 19.41
N ARG A 555 -2.76 6.35 18.26
CA ARG A 555 -1.39 6.19 17.76
C ARG A 555 -0.37 6.97 18.59
N GLU A 556 -0.80 8.02 19.28
CA GLU A 556 0.04 8.87 20.12
C GLU A 556 0.69 8.10 21.28
N LEU A 557 0.13 6.96 21.69
CA LEU A 557 0.75 6.05 22.65
C LEU A 557 2.02 5.38 22.12
N GLU A 558 2.27 5.40 20.81
CA GLU A 558 3.51 4.91 20.20
C GLU A 558 4.73 5.77 20.57
N HIS A 559 4.54 6.98 21.11
CA HIS A 559 5.63 7.86 21.54
C HIS A 559 6.28 7.45 22.88
N ILE A 560 5.65 6.56 23.65
CA ILE A 560 6.12 6.15 24.97
C ILE A 560 6.72 4.75 24.88
N TYR A 561 7.95 4.53 25.35
CA TYR A 561 8.67 3.27 25.24
C TYR A 561 9.15 2.71 26.59
N TYR A 562 9.22 1.38 26.65
CA TYR A 562 9.75 0.61 27.77
C TYR A 562 10.56 -0.57 27.24
N THR A 563 11.76 -0.77 27.78
CA THR A 563 12.63 -1.89 27.49
C THR A 563 12.61 -2.87 28.65
N PHE A 564 12.23 -4.10 28.37
CA PHE A 564 12.16 -5.21 29.32
C PHE A 564 13.28 -6.22 29.04
N ASP A 565 14.04 -6.58 30.07
CA ASP A 565 14.85 -7.81 30.11
C ASP A 565 13.97 -8.93 30.67
N ILE A 566 13.70 -9.94 29.85
CA ILE A 566 12.78 -11.03 30.14
C ILE A 566 13.51 -12.36 30.08
N LEU A 567 13.33 -13.16 31.13
CA LEU A 567 13.79 -14.54 31.21
C LEU A 567 12.57 -15.46 31.32
N LEU A 568 12.38 -16.32 30.31
CA LEU A 568 11.22 -17.20 30.18
C LEU A 568 11.60 -18.52 29.49
N ASP A 569 10.83 -19.59 29.69
CA ASP A 569 11.05 -20.84 28.96
C ASP A 569 10.92 -20.64 27.44
N TYR A 570 11.68 -21.43 26.66
CA TYR A 570 11.70 -21.30 25.21
C TYR A 570 10.31 -21.53 24.59
N GLY A 571 9.48 -22.37 25.20
CA GLY A 571 8.09 -22.56 24.80
C GLY A 571 7.27 -21.26 24.86
N ALA A 572 7.34 -20.54 25.98
CA ALA A 572 6.70 -19.24 26.16
C ALA A 572 7.26 -18.17 25.24
N PHE A 573 8.58 -18.15 25.00
CA PHE A 573 9.20 -17.25 24.02
C PHE A 573 8.57 -17.39 22.62
N ARG A 574 8.33 -18.63 22.16
CA ARG A 574 7.68 -18.87 20.85
C ARG A 574 6.30 -18.22 20.72
N ASP A 575 5.59 -18.06 21.84
CA ASP A 575 4.29 -17.40 21.89
C ASP A 575 4.43 -15.87 22.04
N VAL A 576 5.38 -15.39 22.86
CA VAL A 576 5.66 -13.96 23.08
C VAL A 576 6.21 -13.29 21.81
N GLN A 577 7.15 -13.92 21.11
CA GLN A 577 7.81 -13.38 19.91
C GLN A 577 6.83 -12.99 18.80
N ARG A 578 5.63 -13.58 18.77
CA ARG A 578 4.58 -13.27 17.80
C ARG A 578 4.10 -11.81 17.87
N HIS A 579 4.39 -11.09 18.96
CA HIS A 579 4.18 -9.65 19.09
C HIS A 579 5.37 -8.88 18.49
N ARG A 580 5.34 -8.69 17.17
CA ARG A 580 6.51 -8.25 16.38
C ARG A 580 6.64 -6.75 16.17
N MET A 581 5.61 -5.96 16.47
CA MET A 581 5.66 -4.49 16.37
C MET A 581 6.47 -3.89 17.54
N CYS A 582 7.68 -4.38 17.73
CA CYS A 582 8.59 -4.01 18.80
C CYS A 582 10.04 -4.18 18.31
N THR A 583 10.99 -3.83 19.16
CA THR A 583 12.40 -4.16 18.95
C THR A 583 12.76 -5.31 19.87
N GLN A 584 13.27 -6.40 19.30
CA GLN A 584 13.71 -7.58 20.06
C GLN A 584 15.22 -7.78 19.87
N SER A 585 15.90 -8.19 20.93
CA SER A 585 17.28 -8.68 20.89
C SER A 585 17.34 -9.99 21.66
N ASN A 586 17.62 -11.07 20.94
CA ASN A 586 17.43 -12.43 21.40
C ASN A 586 18.78 -13.10 21.69
N GLN A 587 18.99 -13.59 22.91
CA GLN A 587 20.13 -14.48 23.19
C GLN A 587 19.86 -15.90 22.64
N PRO A 588 20.87 -16.70 22.27
CA PRO A 588 20.67 -18.08 21.82
C PRO A 588 19.93 -18.96 22.85
N VAL A 589 19.31 -20.04 22.38
CA VAL A 589 18.74 -21.06 23.28
C VAL A 589 19.89 -21.76 24.02
N THR A 590 19.76 -21.95 25.33
CA THR A 590 20.87 -22.43 26.17
C THR A 590 20.35 -23.17 27.39
N VAL A 591 21.23 -23.92 28.06
CA VAL A 591 20.93 -24.63 29.31
C VAL A 591 21.33 -23.84 30.56
N VAL A 592 22.03 -22.72 30.37
CA VAL A 592 22.70 -21.93 31.41
C VAL A 592 21.73 -21.32 32.42
N HIS A 593 20.54 -20.93 31.98
CA HIS A 593 19.54 -20.29 32.84
C HIS A 593 18.67 -21.29 33.60
N GLY A 594 18.93 -22.59 33.49
CA GLY A 594 18.10 -23.64 34.07
C GLY A 594 16.77 -23.84 33.33
N TYR A 595 15.96 -24.75 33.85
CA TYR A 595 14.69 -25.14 33.25
C TYR A 595 13.55 -25.14 34.27
N ASP A 596 12.33 -25.05 33.74
CA ASP A 596 11.09 -25.11 34.49
C ASP A 596 10.46 -26.51 34.40
N LEU A 597 10.04 -27.06 35.55
CA LEU A 597 9.26 -28.29 35.65
C LEU A 597 7.78 -27.94 35.83
N PRO A 598 6.87 -28.30 34.91
CA PRO A 598 5.45 -28.05 35.12
C PRO A 598 4.91 -28.84 36.33
N PRO A 599 4.24 -28.21 37.32
CA PRO A 599 3.56 -28.87 38.42
C PRO A 599 2.71 -30.09 38.04
N GLU A 600 1.94 -30.04 36.96
CA GLU A 600 1.16 -31.21 36.53
C GLU A 600 2.03 -32.42 36.12
N ILE A 601 3.28 -32.23 35.68
CA ILE A 601 4.21 -33.34 35.41
C ILE A 601 4.60 -34.03 36.72
N ARG A 602 4.79 -33.27 37.80
CA ARG A 602 5.03 -33.82 39.15
C ARG A 602 3.80 -34.53 39.69
N GLU A 603 2.64 -33.88 39.64
CA GLU A 603 1.38 -34.44 40.13
C GLU A 603 0.97 -35.73 39.40
N ALA A 604 1.30 -35.84 38.10
CA ALA A 604 1.10 -37.05 37.32
C ALA A 604 2.14 -38.15 37.59
N GLY A 605 3.13 -37.91 38.47
CA GLY A 605 4.16 -38.89 38.85
C GLY A 605 5.32 -39.01 37.87
N PHE A 606 5.54 -38.03 36.99
CA PHE A 606 6.59 -38.07 35.95
C PHE A 606 7.83 -37.24 36.25
N GLU A 607 7.96 -36.67 37.44
CA GLU A 607 9.08 -35.77 37.81
C GLU A 607 10.45 -36.41 37.59
N ASP A 608 10.72 -37.59 38.15
CA ASP A 608 12.05 -38.22 38.06
C ASP A 608 12.44 -38.52 36.62
N LYS A 609 11.49 -39.04 35.83
CA LYS A 609 11.69 -39.33 34.41
C LYS A 609 11.96 -38.06 33.61
N PHE A 610 11.14 -37.02 33.81
CA PHE A 610 11.31 -35.73 33.16
C PHE A 610 12.69 -35.15 33.45
N ARG A 611 13.09 -35.10 34.72
CA ARG A 611 14.40 -34.58 35.13
C ARG A 611 15.54 -35.39 34.52
N ALA A 612 15.45 -36.72 34.56
CA ALA A 612 16.49 -37.59 34.02
C ALA A 612 16.77 -37.35 32.52
N VAL A 613 15.73 -37.19 31.70
CA VAL A 613 15.91 -36.94 30.26
C VAL A 613 16.33 -35.50 29.94
N VAL A 614 15.81 -34.51 30.68
CA VAL A 614 16.18 -33.10 30.52
C VAL A 614 17.62 -32.85 30.95
N GLU A 615 18.09 -33.48 32.04
CA GLU A 615 19.47 -33.37 32.49
C GLU A 615 20.44 -34.05 31.51
N LYS A 616 20.08 -35.18 30.89
CA LYS A 616 20.85 -35.78 29.79
C LYS A 616 20.97 -34.86 28.57
N ALA A 617 19.90 -34.16 28.22
CA ALA A 617 19.95 -33.16 27.16
C ALA A 617 20.87 -31.98 27.52
N ALA A 618 20.92 -31.58 28.79
CA ALA A 618 21.86 -30.56 29.27
C ALA A 618 23.33 -31.03 29.18
N ASP A 619 23.60 -32.30 29.47
CA ASP A 619 24.93 -32.91 29.32
C ASP A 619 25.38 -32.93 27.86
N ALA A 620 24.49 -33.37 26.98
CA ALA A 620 24.72 -33.38 25.54
C ALA A 620 24.99 -31.96 25.03
N PHE A 621 24.21 -30.97 25.46
CA PHE A 621 24.44 -29.57 25.14
C PHE A 621 25.86 -29.14 25.51
N GLN A 622 26.32 -29.43 26.74
CA GLN A 622 27.64 -28.98 27.20
C GLN A 622 28.76 -29.54 26.31
N LYS A 623 28.72 -30.83 26.00
CA LYS A 623 29.70 -31.51 25.14
C LYS A 623 29.66 -31.00 23.70
N ILE A 624 28.46 -30.79 23.15
CA ILE A 624 28.29 -30.31 21.77
C ILE A 624 28.76 -28.86 21.65
N TYR A 625 28.48 -28.02 22.64
CA TYR A 625 28.78 -26.59 22.61
C TYR A 625 30.29 -26.29 22.49
N GLU A 626 31.16 -27.19 22.95
CA GLU A 626 32.62 -27.01 22.83
C GLU A 626 33.09 -26.96 21.37
N LYS A 627 32.47 -27.74 20.50
CA LYS A 627 32.85 -27.89 19.08
C LYS A 627 31.86 -27.21 18.13
N PHE A 628 30.58 -27.22 18.47
CA PHE A 628 29.46 -26.72 17.67
C PHE A 628 28.56 -25.80 18.52
N PRO A 629 29.02 -24.60 18.88
CA PRO A 629 28.33 -23.72 19.83
C PRO A 629 26.96 -23.24 19.32
N ASP A 630 26.82 -23.03 18.00
CA ASP A 630 25.55 -22.60 17.41
C ASP A 630 24.57 -23.77 17.29
N GLU A 631 25.03 -24.95 16.88
CA GLU A 631 24.20 -26.16 16.70
C GLU A 631 23.81 -26.83 18.02
N ALA A 632 24.56 -26.60 19.10
CA ALA A 632 24.19 -27.13 20.42
C ALA A 632 22.76 -26.73 20.85
N GLN A 633 22.24 -25.63 20.33
CA GLN A 633 20.86 -25.19 20.57
C GLN A 633 19.81 -26.28 20.23
N TYR A 634 20.05 -27.09 19.20
CA TYR A 634 19.10 -28.09 18.69
C TYR A 634 18.71 -29.16 19.73
N VAL A 635 19.62 -29.50 20.65
CA VAL A 635 19.35 -30.51 21.70
C VAL A 635 18.54 -29.95 22.88
N VAL A 636 18.40 -28.62 22.99
CA VAL A 636 17.79 -27.99 24.15
C VAL A 636 16.26 -28.14 24.12
N PRO A 637 15.63 -28.76 25.13
CA PRO A 637 14.18 -28.85 25.22
C PRO A 637 13.52 -27.52 25.60
N MET A 638 12.25 -27.33 25.23
CA MET A 638 11.54 -26.06 25.41
C MET A 638 11.40 -25.60 26.87
N CYS A 639 11.61 -26.49 27.86
CA CYS A 639 11.60 -26.16 29.28
C CYS A 639 12.72 -25.22 29.73
N PHE A 640 13.82 -25.13 28.98
CA PHE A 640 14.93 -24.26 29.36
C PHE A 640 14.60 -22.79 29.15
N ARG A 641 15.05 -21.98 30.11
CA ARG A 641 14.87 -20.53 30.07
C ARG A 641 15.82 -19.88 29.08
N LYS A 642 15.30 -18.91 28.34
CA LYS A 642 16.01 -18.08 27.36
C LYS A 642 15.83 -16.62 27.73
N ARG A 643 16.90 -15.83 27.61
CA ARG A 643 16.84 -14.38 27.84
C ARG A 643 16.53 -13.62 26.55
N VAL A 644 15.67 -12.62 26.68
CA VAL A 644 15.27 -11.72 25.59
C VAL A 644 15.14 -10.29 26.10
N LEU A 645 15.62 -9.35 25.29
CA LEU A 645 15.43 -7.93 25.51
C LEU A 645 14.35 -7.45 24.55
N ILE A 646 13.27 -6.88 25.05
CA ILE A 646 12.15 -6.40 24.23
C ILE A 646 11.83 -4.95 24.56
N THR A 647 11.82 -4.08 23.55
CA THR A 647 11.35 -2.70 23.68
C THR A 647 9.98 -2.56 23.02
N TRP A 648 8.95 -2.34 23.82
CA TRP A 648 7.60 -2.02 23.36
C TRP A 648 7.33 -0.54 23.52
N ASN A 649 6.53 0.01 22.60
CA ASN A 649 5.82 1.25 22.91
C ASN A 649 4.57 0.95 23.78
N LEU A 650 3.99 1.98 24.40
CA LEU A 650 2.84 1.80 25.30
C LEU A 650 1.62 1.21 24.57
N ARG A 651 1.38 1.60 23.31
CA ARG A 651 0.29 1.05 22.49
C ARG A 651 0.42 -0.46 22.31
N GLU A 652 1.63 -0.95 22.07
CA GLU A 652 1.91 -2.37 21.94
C GLU A 652 1.88 -3.11 23.29
N LEU A 653 2.20 -2.45 24.41
CA LEU A 653 1.97 -3.02 25.74
C LEU A 653 0.48 -3.23 26.03
N HIS A 654 -0.39 -2.30 25.62
CA HIS A 654 -1.84 -2.52 25.70
C HIS A 654 -2.24 -3.80 24.96
N HIS A 655 -1.71 -4.04 23.75
CA HIS A 655 -2.02 -5.23 22.98
C HIS A 655 -1.40 -6.51 23.58
N PHE A 656 -0.10 -6.50 23.87
CA PHE A 656 0.63 -7.64 24.41
C PHE A 656 0.04 -8.13 25.74
N ILE A 657 -0.08 -7.23 26.72
CA ILE A 657 -0.55 -7.59 28.07
C ILE A 657 -1.99 -8.07 28.02
N SER A 658 -2.88 -7.36 27.32
CA SER A 658 -4.30 -7.75 27.24
C SER A 658 -4.50 -9.09 26.57
N LEU A 659 -3.75 -9.39 25.49
CA LEU A 659 -3.89 -10.66 24.79
C LEU A 659 -3.22 -11.81 25.54
N ARG A 660 -2.00 -11.59 26.07
CA ARG A 660 -1.18 -12.67 26.62
C ARG A 660 -1.51 -13.00 28.07
N SER A 661 -2.11 -12.10 28.84
CA SER A 661 -2.60 -12.40 30.20
C SER A 661 -3.90 -13.23 30.21
N GLY A 662 -4.68 -13.27 29.12
CA GLY A 662 -6.01 -13.87 29.10
C GLY A 662 -6.06 -15.37 29.44
N LYS A 663 -7.16 -15.81 30.09
CA LYS A 663 -7.38 -17.18 30.62
C LYS A 663 -7.15 -18.36 29.67
N LYS A 664 -7.21 -18.17 28.35
CA LYS A 664 -6.98 -19.26 27.37
C LYS A 664 -5.49 -19.46 27.06
N GLY A 665 -4.63 -18.61 27.60
CA GLY A 665 -3.20 -18.66 27.35
C GLY A 665 -2.47 -19.74 28.14
N HIS A 666 -1.31 -20.16 27.63
CA HIS A 666 -0.39 -21.01 28.39
C HIS A 666 0.11 -20.26 29.63
N ALA A 667 0.16 -20.93 30.78
CA ALA A 667 0.46 -20.28 32.06
C ALA A 667 1.79 -19.51 32.09
N SER A 668 2.85 -20.06 31.49
CA SER A 668 4.15 -19.39 31.45
C SER A 668 4.12 -18.00 30.80
N TYR A 669 3.65 -17.85 29.55
CA TYR A 669 3.60 -16.51 28.93
C TYR A 669 2.51 -15.61 29.55
N ARG A 670 1.44 -16.18 30.14
CA ARG A 670 0.46 -15.38 30.89
C ARG A 670 1.12 -14.65 32.04
N ARG A 671 1.98 -15.34 32.78
CA ARG A 671 2.75 -14.75 33.88
C ARG A 671 3.71 -13.69 33.40
N ILE A 672 4.41 -13.91 32.29
CA ILE A 672 5.26 -12.85 31.70
C ILE A 672 4.44 -11.59 31.42
N ALA A 673 3.25 -11.72 30.85
CA ALA A 673 2.36 -10.57 30.60
C ALA A 673 1.88 -9.88 31.90
N GLN A 674 1.54 -10.67 32.92
CA GLN A 674 1.14 -10.16 34.23
C GLN A 674 2.31 -9.45 34.95
N GLU A 675 3.51 -10.03 34.92
CA GLU A 675 4.72 -9.42 35.50
C GLU A 675 5.13 -8.14 34.76
N CYS A 676 5.02 -8.10 33.43
CA CYS A 676 5.20 -6.85 32.67
C CYS A 676 4.22 -5.76 33.14
N TRP A 677 2.95 -6.12 33.38
CA TRP A 677 1.96 -5.19 33.90
C TRP A 677 2.27 -4.73 35.32
N LYS A 678 2.64 -5.65 36.24
CA LYS A 678 3.02 -5.31 37.62
C LYS A 678 4.19 -4.34 37.64
N LYS A 679 5.25 -4.62 36.86
CA LYS A 679 6.44 -3.75 36.77
C LYS A 679 6.11 -2.39 36.18
N LEU A 680 5.22 -2.33 35.19
CA LEU A 680 4.73 -1.06 34.67
C LEU A 680 3.91 -0.29 35.72
N ASN A 681 3.03 -0.96 36.44
CA ASN A 681 2.18 -0.35 37.47
C ASN A 681 2.99 0.19 38.66
N GLU A 682 4.11 -0.46 39.00
CA GLU A 682 5.06 0.02 40.01
C GLU A 682 5.65 1.40 39.64
N ILE A 683 5.99 1.61 38.37
CA ILE A 683 6.68 2.84 37.93
C ILE A 683 5.74 3.92 37.39
N GLN A 684 4.62 3.54 36.77
CA GLN A 684 3.69 4.44 36.06
C GLN A 684 2.23 3.98 36.23
N PRO A 685 1.68 4.04 37.46
CA PRO A 685 0.36 3.50 37.78
C PRO A 685 -0.77 4.12 36.97
N LEU A 686 -0.70 5.43 36.67
CA LEU A 686 -1.73 6.11 35.87
C LEU A 686 -1.85 5.55 34.44
N LEU A 687 -0.72 5.18 33.82
CA LEU A 687 -0.73 4.59 32.48
C LEU A 687 -1.09 3.10 32.51
N ALA A 688 -0.57 2.37 33.52
CA ALA A 688 -0.86 0.95 33.71
C ALA A 688 -2.35 0.68 33.99
N LYS A 689 -3.03 1.60 34.69
CA LYS A 689 -4.48 1.57 35.02
C LYS A 689 -5.36 1.24 33.81
N TYR A 690 -4.98 1.69 32.62
CA TYR A 690 -5.78 1.53 31.40
C TYR A 690 -5.42 0.27 30.59
N ILE A 691 -4.36 -0.45 30.96
CA ILE A 691 -4.02 -1.72 30.33
C ILE A 691 -4.88 -2.81 30.96
N ARG A 692 -5.65 -3.52 30.13
CA ARG A 692 -6.45 -4.66 30.61
C ARG A 692 -5.50 -5.80 30.90
N CYS A 693 -5.35 -6.16 32.17
CA CYS A 693 -4.57 -7.32 32.58
C CYS A 693 -5.49 -8.29 33.31
N ASP A 694 -5.52 -9.53 32.83
CA ASP A 694 -6.21 -10.61 33.52
C ASP A 694 -5.28 -11.16 34.62
N MET A 695 -5.54 -10.75 35.86
CA MET A 695 -4.76 -11.12 37.03
C MET A 695 -5.24 -12.42 37.69
N ASP A 696 -6.26 -13.08 37.15
CA ASP A 696 -6.79 -14.31 37.74
C ASP A 696 -5.75 -15.43 37.68
N GLU A 697 -5.47 -16.00 38.85
CA GLU A 697 -4.50 -17.08 39.04
C GLU A 697 -5.02 -18.45 38.55
N MET A 698 -6.33 -18.62 38.32
CA MET A 698 -6.97 -19.92 37.99
C MET A 698 -7.43 -20.06 36.53
N SER A 699 -6.97 -21.13 35.84
CA SER A 699 -7.79 -22.12 35.06
C SER A 699 -7.06 -22.92 33.96
N VAL A 700 -5.74 -22.79 33.78
CA VAL A 700 -4.96 -23.62 32.84
C VAL A 700 -3.57 -23.83 33.42
N SER A 701 -3.26 -25.09 33.77
CA SER A 701 -1.96 -25.64 34.15
C SER A 701 -1.10 -24.73 35.03
N TRP A 702 -1.00 -25.02 36.32
CA TRP A 702 -0.03 -24.32 37.16
C TRP A 702 1.35 -24.56 36.57
N ALA A 703 1.97 -23.58 35.90
CA ALA A 703 3.40 -23.65 35.58
C ALA A 703 4.21 -23.41 36.87
N ALA A 704 5.49 -23.79 36.90
CA ALA A 704 6.43 -23.43 37.96
C ALA A 704 6.42 -21.91 38.19
N SER A 705 6.22 -21.43 39.43
CA SER A 705 6.42 -19.99 39.68
C SER A 705 7.91 -19.67 39.47
N LEU A 706 8.23 -18.58 38.77
CA LEU A 706 9.62 -18.18 38.47
C LEU A 706 10.46 -17.96 39.75
N GLU A 707 9.78 -17.68 40.87
CA GLU A 707 10.32 -17.49 42.21
C GLU A 707 10.20 -18.74 43.10
N ASN A 708 9.41 -19.74 42.69
CA ASN A 708 9.25 -20.97 43.44
C ASN A 708 10.39 -21.91 43.05
N LYS A 709 11.41 -21.90 43.90
CA LYS A 709 12.61 -22.74 43.76
C LYS A 709 12.29 -24.24 43.68
N ASP A 710 11.11 -24.68 44.12
CA ASP A 710 10.71 -26.09 44.10
C ASP A 710 10.42 -26.61 42.69
N PHE A 711 10.27 -25.74 41.69
CA PHE A 711 9.97 -26.13 40.31
C PHE A 711 10.97 -25.56 39.29
N TYR A 712 12.09 -25.03 39.78
CA TYR A 712 13.18 -24.49 38.98
C TYR A 712 14.47 -25.25 39.28
N TYR A 713 15.12 -25.74 38.22
CA TYR A 713 16.36 -26.51 38.35
C TYR A 713 17.45 -25.90 37.46
N ASN A 714 18.65 -25.72 38.01
CA ASN A 714 19.81 -25.23 37.25
C ASN A 714 21.02 -26.18 37.38
N PRO A 715 21.03 -27.29 36.62
CA PRO A 715 22.15 -28.24 36.65
C PRO A 715 23.46 -27.63 36.14
N TYR A 716 23.40 -26.61 35.28
CA TYR A 716 24.58 -25.90 34.80
C TYR A 716 25.29 -25.16 35.94
N ALA A 717 24.57 -24.32 36.67
CA ALA A 717 25.13 -23.56 37.80
C ALA A 717 25.64 -24.47 38.93
N ALA A 718 24.99 -25.62 39.15
CA ALA A 718 25.44 -26.61 40.14
C ALA A 718 26.82 -27.20 39.81
N ARG A 719 27.14 -27.38 38.52
CA ARG A 719 28.40 -27.97 38.05
C ARG A 719 29.54 -26.97 37.90
N VAL A 720 29.25 -25.69 37.66
CA VAL A 720 30.29 -24.64 37.62
C VAL A 720 30.86 -24.35 39.02
N LYS A 721 30.13 -24.71 40.08
CA LYS A 721 30.56 -24.57 41.48
C LYS A 721 31.28 -25.79 42.05
N SER A 722 31.30 -26.92 41.33
CA SER A 722 32.01 -28.16 41.68
C SER A 722 33.30 -28.27 40.88
#